data_AF-A0A3Q2YEC7-F1
#
_entry.id   AF-A0A3Q2YEC7-F1
#
_cell.length_a   1.000
_cell.length_b   1.000
_cell.length_c   1.000
_cell.angle_alpha   90.00
_cell.angle_beta   90.00
_cell.angle_gamma   90.00
#
_symmetry.space_group_name_H-M   'P 1'
#
loop_
_entity.id
_entity.type
_entity.pdbx_description
1 polymer ?
#
loop_
_entity_poly.entity_id
_entity_poly.type
_entity_poly.pdbx_seq_one_letter_code
_entity_poly.pdbx_strand_id
1 'polypeptide(L)'
;DFKDEENPEEKARHLKELQLNPLYKELLYTIAHKMGKSASTEVFADSQLHQYIKEALTMTESEHNSLMEVVQNSEYCLMATVKEARGILGKDVSLSDPYCLLTILEDEEERRTRRSRAKAIKYVVKDAVSDDKIYQTDIKKQTLNPIWNETFIEFEDIAGASFHLEDKDEEVSLTQKLEERILKEVTKEKGTDDFLGKVVIKLQQDLHCTEDNWYILQPRTETYPDRGQCHLDLKFIHKARDDTLSPGRNAYTNYCGILQQFVLSYISKQKSSAPWKGELCGEAQTLLEHYATQNDLSPFLQDLKWVAYSKLYQSIEVDSSLLLQQLTCVEYHWHQQELPYQQKQELGDSLHGFLHYGLHLVSKYRDVFPPTPSATPKLHTLLILVQICKTKAFQKMNPADFELHDEVADAVQTGTQAWFSNKKGLHQPMTKQELSEIISALSRLIVEVRDDIKLNRDVWNRTFVAVQLDVFTEVYEKFDSLLATEVRETLSQMEGHIDQSLANSLFPVYLNLQAIRKDKAFLQKLKLTNFHVSFREAQPFWLHQIFNTTMDRVERAVKVDKLQPMHSSAAPIKHSSSAVDLVACIQPVCDMWEQMSWPDPEESFMLMVKITEDVCKIVVTYCHRLKARVRMLSEKSDHGSAIKMLCVVVNDLEYLRSVVAQLPAKLKWAALWERTRHAIGESQFHNTLQAQVQQTQGALGREIRSALDTLSKKLNADIETYVRGMSTTTQNPSKSTEDAATPLMRYLEKELHYMNENLVQENFNLLTPLWNNSVKILYQMAAAHSHQGGLMVFCHRLLYTLQCLEQCFHGEGNGLPLETLHSDDYKALKAYLTHHSLSSRQLVDKYLEGKILEQRVTAGEKYGAVTLRTNYRRSDQRLRVEVLNAANLLPMDSNLSDPYVQLCLEPFHTFPLVEPCRTQIKSCDLNPLFDEGFESLIGLDQCHAPGACLVVTVLDHDTLSTDDFEGEAFLCLKDIPGVANTEAEKHGPGFHPDPVPAQIRLPLMHPKPNILKLLESRKGDREIQAFVKKRRQREKQSKER
;
A
#
# COMPACT_ATOMS: atom_id res chain seq x y z
N ASP A 1 7.84 -30.22 -45.18
CA ASP A 1 9.29 -30.32 -45.43
C ASP A 1 9.88 -28.96 -45.79
N PHE A 2 11.10 -28.69 -45.32
CA PHE A 2 11.91 -27.56 -45.81
C PHE A 2 13.00 -28.13 -46.73
N LYS A 3 12.73 -28.10 -48.03
CA LYS A 3 13.71 -28.28 -49.10
C LYS A 3 13.31 -27.40 -50.27
N ASP A 4 13.89 -26.22 -50.31
CA ASP A 4 14.78 -25.77 -51.39
C ASP A 4 14.99 -24.25 -51.22
N GLU A 5 16.21 -23.87 -50.86
CA GLU A 5 16.63 -22.46 -50.95
C GLU A 5 16.90 -22.15 -52.43
N GLU A 6 15.83 -21.91 -53.19
CA GLU A 6 15.94 -21.32 -54.53
C GLU A 6 16.76 -20.02 -54.45
N ASN A 7 17.69 -19.86 -55.39
CA ASN A 7 18.50 -18.65 -55.52
C ASN A 7 17.57 -17.41 -55.59
N PRO A 8 17.81 -16.35 -54.80
CA PRO A 8 17.01 -15.12 -54.84
C PRO A 8 16.82 -14.55 -56.26
N GLU A 9 17.81 -14.71 -57.15
CA GLU A 9 17.69 -14.31 -58.56
C GLU A 9 16.74 -15.21 -59.37
N GLU A 10 16.77 -16.54 -59.14
CA GLU A 10 15.89 -17.48 -59.84
C GLU A 10 14.44 -17.28 -59.39
N LYS A 11 14.22 -17.08 -58.09
CA LYS A 11 12.92 -16.72 -57.52
C LYS A 11 12.38 -15.40 -58.06
N ALA A 12 13.24 -14.40 -58.25
CA ALA A 12 12.87 -13.12 -58.86
C ALA A 12 12.51 -13.26 -60.35
N ARG A 13 13.27 -14.07 -61.12
CA ARG A 13 12.94 -14.38 -62.52
C ARG A 13 11.62 -15.15 -62.62
N HIS A 14 11.41 -16.18 -61.81
CA HIS A 14 10.16 -16.95 -61.78
C HIS A 14 8.95 -16.08 -61.43
N LEU A 15 9.09 -15.15 -60.47
CA LEU A 15 8.05 -14.17 -60.16
C LEU A 15 7.73 -13.28 -61.37
N LYS A 16 8.76 -12.77 -62.06
CA LYS A 16 8.58 -11.89 -63.22
C LYS A 16 7.92 -12.62 -64.39
N GLU A 17 8.38 -13.82 -64.72
CA GLU A 17 7.84 -14.64 -65.81
C GLU A 17 6.42 -15.16 -65.53
N LEU A 18 6.17 -15.70 -64.33
CA LEU A 18 4.87 -16.32 -64.01
C LEU A 18 3.82 -15.29 -63.57
N GLN A 19 4.19 -14.18 -62.93
CA GLN A 19 3.21 -13.23 -62.39
C GLN A 19 3.16 -11.90 -63.15
N LEU A 20 4.29 -11.23 -63.37
CA LEU A 20 4.31 -9.87 -63.93
C LEU A 20 4.12 -9.83 -65.45
N ASN A 21 4.78 -10.73 -66.20
CA ASN A 21 4.72 -10.74 -67.67
C ASN A 21 3.30 -10.93 -68.22
N PRO A 22 2.42 -11.83 -67.71
CA PRO A 22 1.04 -11.92 -68.17
C PRO A 22 0.23 -10.63 -67.92
N LEU A 23 0.38 -10.02 -66.74
CA LEU A 23 -0.31 -8.77 -66.39
C LEU A 23 0.16 -7.61 -67.28
N TYR A 24 1.46 -7.59 -67.62
CA TYR A 24 2.03 -6.59 -68.51
C TYR A 24 1.56 -6.75 -69.96
N LYS A 25 1.44 -7.99 -70.47
CA LYS A 25 0.83 -8.27 -71.78
C LYS A 25 -0.62 -7.76 -71.85
N GLU A 26 -1.42 -8.06 -70.83
CA GLU A 26 -2.82 -7.61 -70.76
C GLU A 26 -2.93 -6.08 -70.72
N LEU A 27 -2.01 -5.39 -70.03
CA LEU A 27 -1.94 -3.92 -70.03
C LEU A 27 -1.48 -3.34 -71.37
N LEU A 28 -0.48 -3.93 -72.04
CA LEU A 28 -0.08 -3.52 -73.39
C LEU A 28 -1.24 -3.67 -74.38
N TYR A 29 -1.95 -4.80 -74.32
CA TYR A 29 -3.15 -5.07 -75.12
C TYR A 29 -4.26 -4.05 -74.83
N THR A 30 -4.47 -3.69 -73.55
CA THR A 30 -5.43 -2.64 -73.15
C THR A 30 -5.11 -1.28 -73.79
N ILE A 31 -3.83 -0.89 -73.84
CA ILE A 31 -3.39 0.40 -74.41
C ILE A 31 -3.42 0.37 -75.95
N ALA A 32 -2.90 -0.70 -76.57
CA ALA A 32 -2.81 -0.84 -78.02
C ALA A 32 -4.19 -0.80 -78.71
N HIS A 33 -5.25 -1.14 -77.97
CA HIS A 33 -6.61 -1.22 -78.47
C HIS A 33 -7.62 -0.42 -77.62
N LYS A 34 -7.18 0.72 -77.09
CA LYS A 34 -8.00 1.65 -76.31
C LYS A 34 -9.13 2.25 -77.16
N MET A 35 -10.39 2.10 -76.71
CA MET A 35 -11.59 2.60 -77.39
C MET A 35 -12.54 3.31 -76.41
N GLY A 36 -13.23 4.34 -76.90
CA GLY A 36 -14.08 5.23 -76.10
C GLY A 36 -13.31 6.25 -75.24
N LYS A 37 -14.05 7.12 -74.55
CA LYS A 37 -13.50 8.02 -73.52
C LYS A 37 -13.65 7.41 -72.12
N SER A 38 -12.60 7.49 -71.30
CA SER A 38 -12.71 7.22 -69.85
C SER A 38 -13.73 8.18 -69.20
N ALA A 39 -14.27 7.80 -68.04
CA ALA A 39 -15.12 8.66 -67.23
C ALA A 39 -14.33 9.80 -66.54
N SER A 40 -13.00 9.69 -66.48
CA SER A 40 -12.12 10.69 -65.89
C SER A 40 -11.98 11.94 -66.78
N THR A 41 -11.85 13.11 -66.15
CA THR A 41 -11.65 14.40 -66.83
C THR A 41 -10.26 14.58 -67.46
N GLU A 42 -9.33 13.65 -67.22
CA GLU A 42 -7.92 13.74 -67.66
C GLU A 42 -7.66 12.76 -68.81
N VAL A 43 -7.28 13.30 -69.98
CA VAL A 43 -7.03 12.49 -71.18
C VAL A 43 -5.54 12.20 -71.32
N PHE A 44 -5.12 10.97 -70.99
CA PHE A 44 -3.75 10.50 -71.14
C PHE A 44 -3.44 9.98 -72.54
N ALA A 45 -2.29 10.38 -73.08
CA ALA A 45 -1.76 9.87 -74.34
C ALA A 45 -1.09 8.50 -74.18
N ASP A 46 -1.10 7.68 -75.21
CA ASP A 46 -0.64 6.29 -75.12
C ASP A 46 0.85 6.19 -74.78
N SER A 47 1.67 7.18 -75.17
CA SER A 47 3.08 7.27 -74.77
C SER A 47 3.26 7.46 -73.25
N GLN A 48 2.34 8.17 -72.59
CA GLN A 48 2.32 8.34 -71.13
C GLN A 48 1.89 7.03 -70.45
N LEU A 49 0.86 6.35 -70.99
CA LEU A 49 0.38 5.07 -70.47
C LEU A 49 1.44 3.97 -70.59
N HIS A 50 2.11 3.86 -71.74
CA HIS A 50 3.24 2.94 -71.93
C HIS A 50 4.41 3.24 -70.97
N GLN A 51 4.72 4.52 -70.74
CA GLN A 51 5.76 4.90 -69.77
C GLN A 51 5.34 4.53 -68.33
N TYR A 52 4.09 4.79 -67.96
CA TYR A 52 3.55 4.44 -66.65
C TYR A 52 3.64 2.93 -66.38
N ILE A 53 3.18 2.07 -67.29
CA ILE A 53 3.20 0.61 -67.05
C ILE A 53 4.62 0.04 -67.02
N LYS A 54 5.56 0.57 -67.81
CA LYS A 54 6.99 0.19 -67.76
C LYS A 54 7.57 0.45 -66.37
N GLU A 55 7.30 1.64 -65.82
CA GLU A 55 7.74 2.02 -64.48
C GLU A 55 7.02 1.22 -63.38
N ALA A 56 5.72 0.97 -63.55
CA ALA A 56 4.90 0.32 -62.53
C ALA A 56 5.20 -1.18 -62.36
N LEU A 57 5.51 -1.89 -63.45
CA LEU A 57 5.88 -3.31 -63.43
C LEU A 57 7.39 -3.55 -63.56
N THR A 58 8.21 -2.50 -63.52
CA THR A 58 9.69 -2.55 -63.60
C THR A 58 10.23 -3.29 -64.84
N MET A 59 9.63 -2.99 -66.00
CA MET A 59 10.00 -3.60 -67.29
C MET A 59 11.10 -2.80 -67.99
N THR A 60 12.08 -3.52 -68.53
CA THR A 60 13.12 -2.93 -69.38
C THR A 60 12.59 -2.63 -70.78
N GLU A 61 13.27 -1.74 -71.51
CA GLU A 61 12.91 -1.39 -72.89
C GLU A 61 12.98 -2.59 -73.84
N SER A 62 13.94 -3.51 -73.61
CA SER A 62 14.04 -4.78 -74.35
C SER A 62 12.84 -5.70 -74.11
N GLU A 63 12.41 -5.85 -72.86
CA GLU A 63 11.24 -6.66 -72.50
C GLU A 63 9.95 -6.04 -73.03
N HIS A 64 9.81 -4.72 -72.96
CA HIS A 64 8.66 -4.01 -73.50
C HIS A 64 8.51 -4.22 -75.01
N ASN A 65 9.58 -4.03 -75.78
CA ASN A 65 9.55 -4.21 -77.23
C ASN A 65 9.22 -5.66 -77.60
N SER A 66 9.85 -6.64 -76.94
CA SER A 66 9.60 -8.07 -77.19
C SER A 66 8.17 -8.49 -76.83
N LEU A 67 7.58 -7.96 -75.76
CA LEU A 67 6.19 -8.25 -75.39
C LEU A 67 5.18 -7.49 -76.26
N MET A 68 5.55 -6.33 -76.81
CA MET A 68 4.70 -5.57 -77.73
C MET A 68 4.62 -6.21 -79.13
N GLU A 69 5.68 -6.87 -79.61
CA GLU A 69 5.64 -7.67 -80.85
C GLU A 69 4.64 -8.84 -80.78
N VAL A 70 4.36 -9.36 -79.58
CA VAL A 70 3.39 -10.45 -79.35
C VAL A 70 1.94 -9.94 -79.35
N VAL A 71 1.73 -8.64 -79.15
CA VAL A 71 0.42 -8.00 -79.00
C VAL A 71 0.00 -7.35 -80.33
N GLN A 72 -0.33 -8.18 -81.33
CA GLN A 72 -0.78 -7.71 -82.65
C GLN A 72 -1.91 -8.60 -83.23
N ASN A 73 -3.10 -7.99 -83.35
CA ASN A 73 -4.39 -8.45 -83.91
C ASN A 73 -5.44 -8.89 -82.87
N SER A 74 -6.62 -8.29 -82.97
CA SER A 74 -7.84 -8.65 -82.25
C SER A 74 -9.08 -8.03 -82.90
N GLU A 75 -10.24 -8.66 -82.68
CA GLU A 75 -11.55 -8.19 -83.15
C GLU A 75 -12.37 -7.66 -81.97
N TYR A 76 -12.69 -6.36 -82.01
CA TYR A 76 -13.57 -5.68 -81.06
C TYR A 76 -15.02 -5.86 -81.48
N CYS A 77 -15.91 -5.95 -80.50
CA CYS A 77 -17.32 -5.77 -80.74
C CYS A 77 -17.91 -4.76 -79.77
N LEU A 78 -18.83 -3.94 -80.29
CA LEU A 78 -19.77 -3.21 -79.45
C LEU A 78 -20.76 -4.24 -78.90
N MET A 79 -20.93 -4.26 -77.58
CA MET A 79 -22.09 -4.88 -76.94
C MET A 79 -23.15 -3.80 -76.76
N ALA A 80 -24.29 -3.96 -77.40
CA ALA A 80 -25.43 -3.05 -77.31
C ALA A 80 -26.62 -3.77 -76.70
N THR A 81 -27.12 -3.29 -75.56
CA THR A 81 -28.33 -3.80 -74.91
C THR A 81 -29.44 -2.76 -74.99
N VAL A 82 -30.55 -3.14 -75.60
CA VAL A 82 -31.77 -2.32 -75.61
C VAL A 82 -32.58 -2.69 -74.37
N LYS A 83 -32.64 -1.81 -73.37
CA LYS A 83 -33.30 -2.10 -72.09
C LYS A 83 -34.80 -1.85 -72.17
N GLU A 84 -35.18 -0.61 -72.38
CA GLU A 84 -36.57 -0.16 -72.40
C GLU A 84 -36.70 1.14 -73.20
N ALA A 85 -37.91 1.47 -73.65
CA ALA A 85 -38.22 2.82 -74.12
C ALA A 85 -39.45 3.35 -73.39
N ARG A 86 -39.63 4.67 -73.36
CA ARG A 86 -40.70 5.34 -72.61
C ARG A 86 -41.23 6.56 -73.35
N GLY A 87 -42.53 6.80 -73.20
CA GLY A 87 -43.20 7.96 -73.79
C GLY A 87 -43.26 7.93 -75.32
N ILE A 88 -43.20 6.73 -75.92
CA ILE A 88 -43.31 6.56 -77.37
C ILE A 88 -44.65 7.12 -77.85
N LEU A 89 -44.65 7.84 -78.97
CA LEU A 89 -45.86 8.46 -79.52
C LEU A 89 -46.66 7.46 -80.38
N GLY A 90 -47.62 6.80 -79.76
CA GLY A 90 -48.57 5.90 -80.45
C GLY A 90 -49.48 6.65 -81.43
N LYS A 91 -49.68 6.06 -82.61
CA LYS A 91 -50.28 6.73 -83.76
C LYS A 91 -51.82 6.65 -83.81
N ASP A 92 -52.38 5.52 -83.41
CA ASP A 92 -53.83 5.29 -83.35
C ASP A 92 -54.22 4.69 -81.99
N VAL A 93 -55.13 5.37 -81.27
CA VAL A 93 -55.76 4.89 -80.01
C VAL A 93 -54.76 4.43 -78.92
N SER A 94 -53.77 5.27 -78.58
CA SER A 94 -52.96 5.20 -77.36
C SER A 94 -52.11 3.94 -77.11
N LEU A 95 -51.97 3.04 -78.09
CA LEU A 95 -51.20 1.80 -78.00
C LEU A 95 -50.41 1.58 -79.29
N SER A 96 -49.24 0.97 -79.18
CA SER A 96 -48.35 0.57 -80.28
C SER A 96 -47.77 -0.82 -79.97
N ASP A 97 -47.26 -1.50 -81.00
CA ASP A 97 -46.50 -2.75 -80.94
C ASP A 97 -45.01 -2.47 -81.30
N PRO A 98 -44.24 -1.71 -80.47
CA PRO A 98 -42.89 -1.27 -80.81
C PRO A 98 -41.84 -2.39 -80.84
N TYR A 99 -40.87 -2.23 -81.75
CA TYR A 99 -39.62 -2.99 -81.83
C TYR A 99 -38.48 -2.11 -82.35
N CYS A 100 -37.25 -2.41 -81.91
CA CYS A 100 -36.05 -1.71 -82.35
C CYS A 100 -35.30 -2.49 -83.45
N LEU A 101 -34.77 -1.76 -84.43
CA LEU A 101 -33.74 -2.22 -85.36
C LEU A 101 -32.40 -1.56 -85.03
N LEU A 102 -31.35 -2.36 -84.90
CA LEU A 102 -29.98 -1.89 -84.67
C LEU A 102 -29.14 -2.10 -85.92
N THR A 103 -28.42 -1.06 -86.34
CA THR A 103 -27.48 -1.08 -87.46
C THR A 103 -26.25 -0.23 -87.12
N ILE A 104 -25.13 -0.50 -87.79
CA ILE A 104 -23.96 0.38 -87.78
C ILE A 104 -23.71 0.85 -89.21
N LEU A 105 -23.48 2.16 -89.38
CA LEU A 105 -23.22 2.77 -90.68
C LEU A 105 -21.89 3.54 -90.66
N GLU A 106 -21.04 3.31 -91.67
CA GLU A 106 -19.82 4.10 -91.94
C GLU A 106 -20.17 5.57 -92.27
N ASP A 107 -19.39 6.55 -91.78
CA ASP A 107 -19.62 7.97 -92.10
C ASP A 107 -19.44 8.26 -93.61
N GLU A 108 -20.47 8.85 -94.24
CA GLU A 108 -20.58 9.11 -95.69
C GLU A 108 -19.45 10.00 -96.26
N GLU A 109 -18.76 10.79 -95.43
CA GLU A 109 -17.68 11.67 -95.88
C GLU A 109 -16.43 10.90 -96.35
N GLU A 110 -16.11 9.73 -95.77
CA GLU A 110 -14.98 8.91 -96.21
C GLU A 110 -15.29 8.15 -97.51
N ARG A 111 -16.55 7.71 -97.72
CA ARG A 111 -16.96 7.09 -99.00
C ARG A 111 -16.79 8.05 -100.19
N ARG A 112 -16.94 9.36 -99.97
CA ARG A 112 -16.78 10.40 -101.02
C ARG A 112 -15.34 10.62 -101.45
N THR A 113 -14.34 10.36 -100.61
CA THR A 113 -12.93 10.47 -101.01
C THR A 113 -12.44 9.26 -101.81
N ARG A 114 -13.07 8.08 -101.64
CA ARG A 114 -12.68 6.84 -102.31
C ARG A 114 -13.30 6.61 -103.71
N ARG A 115 -14.35 7.33 -104.13
CA ARG A 115 -14.96 7.20 -105.48
C ARG A 115 -15.26 8.55 -106.15
N SER A 116 -14.28 9.05 -106.91
CA SER A 116 -14.50 10.19 -107.81
C SER A 116 -15.12 9.77 -109.16
N ARG A 117 -16.09 10.55 -109.65
CA ARG A 117 -16.72 10.54 -110.99
C ARG A 117 -17.74 9.43 -111.34
N ALA A 118 -19.01 9.67 -110.99
CA ALA A 118 -20.13 9.55 -111.93
C ALA A 118 -21.28 10.51 -111.51
N LYS A 119 -22.18 10.87 -112.44
CA LYS A 119 -23.22 11.89 -112.22
C LYS A 119 -24.40 11.40 -111.37
N ALA A 120 -25.06 12.34 -110.69
CA ALA A 120 -26.26 12.13 -109.91
C ALA A 120 -27.41 11.50 -110.73
N ILE A 121 -28.03 10.46 -110.15
CA ILE A 121 -29.29 9.86 -110.59
C ILE A 121 -30.21 9.83 -109.37
N LYS A 122 -31.47 10.25 -109.53
CA LYS A 122 -32.50 10.10 -108.49
C LYS A 122 -32.77 8.61 -108.29
N TYR A 123 -32.45 8.06 -107.14
CA TYR A 123 -32.80 6.68 -106.82
C TYR A 123 -34.10 6.61 -106.02
N VAL A 124 -35.09 5.97 -106.66
CA VAL A 124 -36.13 5.21 -105.98
C VAL A 124 -35.42 4.03 -105.32
N VAL A 125 -35.60 3.84 -104.00
CA VAL A 125 -35.04 2.69 -103.30
C VAL A 125 -35.99 1.51 -103.46
N LYS A 126 -35.66 0.64 -104.41
CA LYS A 126 -36.11 -0.75 -104.46
C LYS A 126 -34.87 -1.61 -104.73
N ASP A 127 -34.67 -2.60 -103.89
CA ASP A 127 -33.63 -3.63 -103.96
C ASP A 127 -32.18 -3.14 -104.07
N ALA A 128 -31.56 -2.89 -102.91
CA ALA A 128 -30.12 -2.90 -102.74
C ALA A 128 -29.76 -3.74 -101.49
N VAL A 129 -29.40 -5.00 -101.72
CA VAL A 129 -28.79 -5.86 -100.71
C VAL A 129 -27.28 -5.56 -100.68
N SER A 130 -26.79 -5.10 -99.53
CA SER A 130 -25.39 -5.17 -99.11
C SER A 130 -25.36 -5.77 -97.70
N ASP A 131 -24.27 -6.48 -97.35
CA ASP A 131 -24.15 -7.39 -96.19
C ASP A 131 -24.14 -6.72 -94.79
N ASP A 132 -24.83 -5.60 -94.60
CA ASP A 132 -24.93 -4.92 -93.30
C ASP A 132 -25.87 -5.73 -92.37
N LYS A 133 -25.31 -6.36 -91.32
CA LYS A 133 -26.07 -7.13 -90.32
C LYS A 133 -27.05 -6.22 -89.57
N ILE A 134 -28.34 -6.31 -89.92
CA ILE A 134 -29.44 -5.66 -89.18
C ILE A 134 -29.87 -6.59 -88.04
N TYR A 135 -29.84 -6.10 -86.79
CA TYR A 135 -30.41 -6.80 -85.64
C TYR A 135 -31.79 -6.24 -85.30
N GLN A 136 -32.67 -7.09 -84.77
CA GLN A 136 -34.04 -6.74 -84.42
C GLN A 136 -34.36 -7.26 -83.02
N THR A 137 -35.04 -6.45 -82.20
CA THR A 137 -35.58 -6.90 -80.91
C THR A 137 -36.95 -7.57 -81.06
N ASP A 138 -37.40 -8.32 -80.06
CA ASP A 138 -38.79 -8.79 -79.99
C ASP A 138 -39.80 -7.64 -80.08
N ILE A 139 -40.95 -7.92 -80.71
CA ILE A 139 -42.09 -6.99 -80.80
C ILE A 139 -42.88 -7.03 -79.49
N LYS A 140 -42.97 -5.90 -78.76
CA LYS A 140 -43.70 -5.83 -77.48
C LYS A 140 -45.09 -5.21 -77.72
N LYS A 141 -46.14 -6.04 -77.65
CA LYS A 141 -47.49 -5.62 -78.06
C LYS A 141 -48.17 -4.68 -77.07
N GLN A 142 -48.92 -3.72 -77.60
CA GLN A 142 -49.80 -2.79 -76.89
C GLN A 142 -49.13 -2.04 -75.72
N THR A 143 -47.98 -1.42 -75.97
CA THR A 143 -47.28 -0.60 -74.98
C THR A 143 -46.58 0.62 -75.59
N LEU A 144 -46.66 1.75 -74.90
CA LEU A 144 -45.85 2.95 -75.18
C LEU A 144 -44.59 3.03 -74.29
N ASN A 145 -44.39 2.01 -73.44
CA ASN A 145 -43.24 1.85 -72.56
C ASN A 145 -42.74 0.39 -72.63
N PRO A 146 -42.20 -0.07 -73.78
CA PRO A 146 -41.69 -1.43 -73.94
C PRO A 146 -40.44 -1.69 -73.09
N ILE A 147 -40.29 -2.93 -72.65
CA ILE A 147 -39.09 -3.44 -71.99
C ILE A 147 -38.63 -4.66 -72.78
N TRP A 148 -37.39 -4.62 -73.28
CA TRP A 148 -36.75 -5.66 -74.06
C TRP A 148 -35.70 -6.40 -73.22
N ASN A 149 -34.69 -5.67 -72.72
CA ASN A 149 -33.48 -6.21 -72.10
C ASN A 149 -32.75 -7.23 -73.00
N GLU A 150 -32.65 -6.90 -74.29
CA GLU A 150 -32.06 -7.75 -75.32
C GLU A 150 -30.67 -7.23 -75.71
N THR A 151 -29.67 -8.11 -75.65
CA THR A 151 -28.25 -7.79 -75.83
C THR A 151 -27.71 -8.36 -77.13
N PHE A 152 -27.04 -7.52 -77.92
CA PHE A 152 -26.46 -7.85 -79.22
C PHE A 152 -24.94 -7.65 -79.20
N ILE A 153 -24.18 -8.67 -79.61
CA ILE A 153 -22.72 -8.75 -79.51
C ILE A 153 -22.14 -9.29 -80.83
N GLU A 154 -21.99 -8.47 -81.87
CA GLU A 154 -21.29 -8.90 -83.11
C GLU A 154 -20.84 -7.76 -84.05
N PHE A 155 -20.76 -6.52 -83.56
CA PHE A 155 -20.42 -5.36 -84.39
C PHE A 155 -18.92 -5.28 -84.70
N GLU A 156 -18.50 -5.92 -85.78
CA GLU A 156 -17.14 -5.93 -86.32
C GLU A 156 -16.89 -4.72 -87.26
N ASP A 157 -15.77 -4.03 -87.05
CA ASP A 157 -15.37 -2.74 -87.66
C ASP A 157 -16.21 -1.50 -87.23
N ILE A 158 -15.64 -0.74 -86.28
CA ILE A 158 -16.27 0.42 -85.61
C ILE A 158 -15.52 1.73 -85.94
N ALA A 159 -14.45 1.67 -86.74
CA ALA A 159 -13.62 2.84 -87.04
C ALA A 159 -14.40 3.84 -87.92
N GLY A 160 -14.70 5.03 -87.39
CA GLY A 160 -15.52 6.03 -88.09
C GLY A 160 -17.00 5.66 -88.24
N ALA A 161 -17.48 4.66 -87.48
CA ALA A 161 -18.85 4.15 -87.62
C ALA A 161 -19.83 4.79 -86.63
N SER A 162 -21.11 4.76 -86.98
CA SER A 162 -22.21 5.36 -86.22
C SER A 162 -23.31 4.35 -85.93
N PHE A 163 -23.61 4.17 -84.65
CA PHE A 163 -24.66 3.27 -84.18
C PHE A 163 -26.03 3.91 -84.44
N HIS A 164 -26.88 3.18 -85.13
CA HIS A 164 -28.20 3.58 -85.58
C HIS A 164 -29.26 2.65 -85.00
N LEU A 165 -30.11 3.19 -84.12
CA LEU A 165 -31.33 2.54 -83.65
C LEU A 165 -32.53 3.16 -84.39
N GLU A 166 -33.40 2.36 -85.01
CA GLU A 166 -34.74 2.79 -85.44
C GLU A 166 -35.81 2.05 -84.64
N ASP A 167 -36.71 2.78 -83.99
CA ASP A 167 -37.88 2.24 -83.29
C ASP A 167 -39.08 2.24 -84.27
N LYS A 168 -39.81 1.12 -84.36
CA LYS A 168 -40.87 0.86 -85.37
C LYS A 168 -42.08 0.16 -84.77
N ASP A 169 -43.25 0.48 -85.31
CA ASP A 169 -44.56 -0.05 -84.91
C ASP A 169 -45.06 -1.08 -85.95
N GLU A 170 -45.33 -2.33 -85.54
CA GLU A 170 -45.77 -3.42 -86.44
C GLU A 170 -47.18 -3.13 -87.03
N GLU A 171 -47.31 -3.03 -88.36
CA GLU A 171 -48.60 -2.72 -89.00
C GLU A 171 -49.57 -3.92 -88.98
N VAL A 172 -50.44 -4.00 -87.95
CA VAL A 172 -51.42 -5.07 -87.80
C VAL A 172 -52.46 -5.07 -88.94
N SER A 173 -52.44 -6.11 -89.78
CA SER A 173 -53.41 -6.33 -90.87
C SER A 173 -54.85 -6.54 -90.35
N LEU A 174 -55.60 -5.45 -90.18
CA LEU A 174 -56.99 -5.42 -89.73
C LEU A 174 -57.98 -6.00 -90.77
N THR A 175 -58.15 -7.32 -90.78
CA THR A 175 -59.31 -7.98 -91.41
C THR A 175 -60.28 -8.57 -90.37
N GLN A 176 -61.00 -7.70 -89.64
CA GLN A 176 -62.38 -7.96 -89.19
C GLN A 176 -63.06 -6.70 -88.58
N LYS A 177 -64.27 -6.38 -89.06
CA LYS A 177 -65.22 -5.30 -88.63
C LYS A 177 -64.80 -3.86 -89.00
N LEU A 178 -65.15 -3.30 -90.17
CA LEU A 178 -66.49 -2.89 -90.63
C LEU A 178 -67.20 -1.97 -89.59
N GLU A 179 -67.62 -0.72 -89.85
CA GLU A 179 -67.84 0.03 -91.11
C GLU A 179 -67.82 1.57 -90.93
N GLU A 180 -67.75 2.32 -92.05
CA GLU A 180 -68.00 3.78 -92.26
C GLU A 180 -66.80 4.75 -92.55
N ARG A 181 -66.40 4.79 -93.84
CA ARG A 181 -66.50 5.92 -94.81
C ARG A 181 -66.34 7.37 -94.26
N ILE A 182 -65.68 8.35 -94.90
CA ILE A 182 -65.07 8.60 -96.24
C ILE A 182 -64.39 10.00 -96.12
N LEU A 183 -63.35 10.47 -96.85
CA LEU A 183 -62.31 9.92 -97.74
C LEU A 183 -61.33 11.07 -98.11
N LYS A 184 -60.00 10.84 -98.11
CA LYS A 184 -59.11 11.41 -99.17
C LYS A 184 -57.78 10.65 -99.27
N GLU A 185 -57.33 10.46 -100.51
CA GLU A 185 -56.28 9.53 -100.92
C GLU A 185 -54.86 10.13 -100.80
N VAL A 186 -53.83 9.28 -100.70
CA VAL A 186 -52.83 9.04 -101.78
C VAL A 186 -51.78 8.01 -101.31
N THR A 187 -51.67 6.91 -102.06
CA THR A 187 -50.57 5.91 -102.12
C THR A 187 -49.60 5.77 -100.92
N LYS A 188 -49.82 4.77 -100.06
CA LYS A 188 -48.75 4.00 -99.39
C LYS A 188 -48.61 2.63 -100.07
N GLU A 189 -47.39 2.13 -100.24
CA GLU A 189 -47.15 0.72 -100.58
C GLU A 189 -47.55 -0.17 -99.38
N LYS A 190 -47.93 -1.43 -99.63
CA LYS A 190 -48.40 -2.35 -98.58
C LYS A 190 -47.23 -2.86 -97.73
N GLY A 191 -47.40 -2.85 -96.40
CA GLY A 191 -46.51 -3.56 -95.47
C GLY A 191 -45.21 -2.82 -95.17
N THR A 192 -45.32 -1.56 -94.73
CA THR A 192 -44.17 -0.79 -94.22
C THR A 192 -44.50 -0.24 -92.84
N ASP A 193 -43.92 -0.86 -91.82
CA ASP A 193 -44.06 -0.48 -90.40
C ASP A 193 -43.82 1.02 -90.18
N ASP A 194 -44.58 1.61 -89.25
CA ASP A 194 -44.51 3.04 -89.00
C ASP A 194 -43.29 3.39 -88.13
N PHE A 195 -42.54 4.40 -88.55
CA PHE A 195 -41.34 4.89 -87.87
C PHE A 195 -41.71 5.72 -86.63
N LEU A 196 -41.28 5.26 -85.45
CA LEU A 196 -41.51 5.92 -84.16
C LEU A 196 -40.41 6.95 -83.87
N GLY A 197 -39.14 6.58 -84.04
CA GLY A 197 -38.00 7.47 -83.83
C GLY A 197 -36.67 6.82 -84.16
N LYS A 198 -35.57 7.60 -84.12
CA LYS A 198 -34.21 7.06 -84.22
C LYS A 198 -33.23 7.62 -83.20
N VAL A 199 -32.21 6.83 -82.87
CA VAL A 199 -31.02 7.28 -82.13
C VAL A 199 -29.81 7.10 -83.04
N VAL A 200 -28.92 8.09 -83.10
CA VAL A 200 -27.66 8.02 -83.85
C VAL A 200 -26.51 8.46 -82.94
N ILE A 201 -25.51 7.59 -82.74
CA ILE A 201 -24.38 7.82 -81.82
C ILE A 201 -23.06 7.62 -82.58
N LYS A 202 -22.13 8.59 -82.50
CA LYS A 202 -20.80 8.47 -83.12
C LYS A 202 -19.83 7.76 -82.17
N LEU A 203 -19.40 6.56 -82.54
CA LEU A 203 -18.76 5.62 -81.62
C LEU A 203 -17.35 6.02 -81.15
N GLN A 204 -16.64 6.89 -81.88
CA GLN A 204 -15.32 7.42 -81.47
C GLN A 204 -15.36 8.79 -80.79
N GLN A 205 -16.35 9.63 -81.08
CA GLN A 205 -16.36 11.03 -80.61
C GLN A 205 -17.23 11.23 -79.38
N ASP A 206 -18.35 10.52 -79.29
CA ASP A 206 -19.40 10.83 -78.32
C ASP A 206 -19.53 9.75 -77.23
N LEU A 207 -19.11 8.51 -77.49
CA LEU A 207 -19.29 7.39 -76.56
C LEU A 207 -18.13 7.22 -75.56
N HIS A 208 -18.45 7.15 -74.28
CA HIS A 208 -17.56 6.70 -73.21
C HIS A 208 -17.35 5.17 -73.24
N CYS A 209 -16.38 4.64 -72.49
CA CYS A 209 -16.07 3.20 -72.49
C CYS A 209 -17.29 2.32 -72.14
N THR A 210 -18.14 2.80 -71.23
CA THR A 210 -19.45 2.24 -70.91
C THR A 210 -20.48 3.36 -70.79
N GLU A 211 -21.66 3.21 -71.37
CA GLU A 211 -22.78 4.15 -71.20
C GLU A 211 -24.11 3.43 -71.01
N ASP A 212 -24.78 3.69 -69.88
CA ASP A 212 -26.13 3.23 -69.56
C ASP A 212 -27.05 4.46 -69.47
N ASN A 213 -27.57 4.89 -70.61
CA ASN A 213 -28.11 6.23 -70.80
C ASN A 213 -29.48 6.24 -71.51
N TRP A 214 -30.30 7.25 -71.17
CA TRP A 214 -31.55 7.55 -71.87
C TRP A 214 -31.29 8.47 -73.07
N TYR A 215 -31.53 7.96 -74.27
CA TYR A 215 -31.37 8.66 -75.53
C TYR A 215 -32.72 9.17 -76.04
N ILE A 216 -32.79 10.44 -76.41
CA ILE A 216 -34.01 11.05 -76.97
C ILE A 216 -34.19 10.57 -78.41
N LEU A 217 -35.37 10.04 -78.73
CA LEU A 217 -35.72 9.58 -80.07
C LEU A 217 -35.89 10.77 -81.01
N GLN A 218 -35.08 10.82 -82.08
CA GLN A 218 -35.14 11.88 -83.08
C GLN A 218 -36.28 11.62 -84.10
N PRO A 219 -37.10 12.63 -84.43
CA PRO A 219 -38.15 12.49 -85.43
C PRO A 219 -37.59 12.56 -86.87
N ARG A 220 -38.32 11.97 -87.82
CA ARG A 220 -37.99 12.01 -89.26
C ARG A 220 -38.48 13.28 -89.97
N THR A 221 -39.37 14.05 -89.34
CA THR A 221 -39.91 15.34 -89.81
C THR A 221 -40.22 16.25 -88.62
N GLU A 222 -40.13 17.56 -88.77
CA GLU A 222 -40.32 18.55 -87.69
C GLU A 222 -41.75 18.59 -87.12
N THR A 223 -42.71 17.91 -87.77
CA THR A 223 -44.15 17.93 -87.46
C THR A 223 -44.51 17.50 -86.03
N TYR A 224 -43.66 16.70 -85.39
CA TYR A 224 -43.81 16.24 -84.01
C TYR A 224 -42.41 16.07 -83.39
N PRO A 225 -41.95 17.01 -82.53
CA PRO A 225 -40.56 17.01 -82.04
C PRO A 225 -40.30 15.99 -80.92
N ASP A 226 -41.32 15.63 -80.14
CA ASP A 226 -41.20 14.65 -79.05
C ASP A 226 -41.65 13.26 -79.53
N ARG A 227 -40.78 12.27 -79.33
CA ARG A 227 -40.96 10.86 -79.69
C ARG A 227 -40.73 9.91 -78.51
N GLY A 228 -40.52 10.44 -77.31
CA GLY A 228 -40.08 9.64 -76.17
C GLY A 228 -38.57 9.37 -76.19
N GLN A 229 -38.15 8.40 -75.40
CA GLN A 229 -36.74 8.09 -75.14
C GLN A 229 -36.51 6.58 -75.11
N CYS A 230 -35.30 6.14 -75.51
CA CYS A 230 -34.86 4.75 -75.44
C CYS A 230 -33.63 4.62 -74.54
N HIS A 231 -33.64 3.63 -73.66
CA HIS A 231 -32.59 3.31 -72.69
C HIS A 231 -31.64 2.27 -73.29
N LEU A 232 -30.41 2.68 -73.56
CA LEU A 232 -29.38 1.85 -74.18
C LEU A 232 -28.19 1.70 -73.23
N ASP A 233 -27.71 0.46 -73.09
CA ASP A 233 -26.49 0.10 -72.38
C ASP A 233 -25.45 -0.38 -73.42
N LEU A 234 -24.43 0.46 -73.65
CA LEU A 234 -23.43 0.32 -74.70
C LEU A 234 -22.03 0.16 -74.09
N LYS A 235 -21.30 -0.89 -74.49
CA LYS A 235 -19.95 -1.20 -73.98
C LYS A 235 -19.04 -1.75 -75.07
N PHE A 236 -17.76 -1.40 -75.05
CA PHE A 236 -16.75 -2.02 -75.92
C PHE A 236 -16.15 -3.26 -75.26
N ILE A 237 -16.34 -4.45 -75.85
CA ILE A 237 -15.82 -5.73 -75.33
C ILE A 237 -15.05 -6.50 -76.41
N HIS A 238 -14.24 -7.48 -76.00
CA HIS A 238 -13.54 -8.37 -76.93
C HIS A 238 -14.44 -9.51 -77.42
N LYS A 239 -14.49 -9.76 -78.74
CA LYS A 239 -15.32 -10.83 -79.32
C LYS A 239 -14.76 -12.23 -79.06
N ALA A 240 -13.43 -12.37 -79.15
CA ALA A 240 -12.70 -13.59 -78.82
C ALA A 240 -11.44 -13.23 -78.03
N ARG A 241 -11.17 -13.95 -76.94
CA ARG A 241 -9.96 -13.76 -76.12
C ARG A 241 -8.82 -14.58 -76.70
N ASP A 242 -7.65 -13.99 -76.83
CA ASP A 242 -6.42 -14.75 -77.05
C ASP A 242 -5.97 -15.40 -75.72
N ASP A 243 -6.29 -16.68 -75.56
CA ASP A 243 -5.92 -17.49 -74.39
C ASP A 243 -4.39 -17.60 -74.19
N THR A 244 -3.56 -17.22 -75.16
CA THR A 244 -2.09 -17.20 -75.04
C THR A 244 -1.55 -15.99 -74.27
N LEU A 245 -2.36 -14.94 -74.07
CA LEU A 245 -1.96 -13.75 -73.31
C LEU A 245 -1.87 -14.05 -71.80
N SER A 246 -2.85 -14.79 -71.26
CA SER A 246 -2.97 -15.14 -69.84
C SER A 246 -3.45 -16.58 -69.61
N PRO A 247 -2.63 -17.59 -69.94
CA PRO A 247 -3.03 -19.00 -69.85
C PRO A 247 -3.49 -19.37 -68.44
N GLY A 248 -4.76 -19.78 -68.33
CA GLY A 248 -5.37 -20.26 -67.08
C GLY A 248 -5.80 -19.18 -66.06
N ARG A 249 -5.74 -17.88 -66.38
CA ARG A 249 -6.21 -16.82 -65.47
C ARG A 249 -7.52 -16.18 -65.90
N ASN A 250 -8.45 -16.08 -64.96
CA ASN A 250 -9.68 -15.28 -65.15
C ASN A 250 -9.36 -13.78 -65.14
N ALA A 251 -10.16 -12.98 -65.83
CA ALA A 251 -9.94 -11.53 -65.97
C ALA A 251 -9.99 -10.79 -64.62
N TYR A 252 -10.77 -11.27 -63.66
CA TYR A 252 -10.87 -10.66 -62.32
C TYR A 252 -9.58 -10.84 -61.48
N THR A 253 -8.92 -12.00 -61.57
CA THR A 253 -7.59 -12.26 -60.99
C THR A 253 -6.54 -11.35 -61.62
N ASN A 254 -6.59 -11.17 -62.94
CA ASN A 254 -5.70 -10.23 -63.63
C ASN A 254 -5.96 -8.77 -63.19
N TYR A 255 -7.21 -8.32 -63.11
CA TYR A 255 -7.59 -7.02 -62.56
C TYR A 255 -7.05 -6.81 -61.13
N CYS A 256 -7.25 -7.80 -60.24
CA CYS A 256 -6.70 -7.77 -58.89
C CYS A 256 -5.16 -7.72 -58.86
N GLY A 257 -4.49 -8.41 -59.79
CA GLY A 257 -3.03 -8.40 -59.92
C GLY A 257 -2.49 -7.07 -60.44
N ILE A 258 -3.11 -6.50 -61.47
CA ILE A 258 -2.81 -5.16 -62.01
C ILE A 258 -2.97 -4.11 -60.90
N LEU A 259 -4.10 -4.13 -60.19
CA LEU A 259 -4.37 -3.24 -59.06
C LEU A 259 -3.28 -3.34 -57.98
N GLN A 260 -2.82 -4.56 -57.63
CA GLN A 260 -1.71 -4.74 -56.68
C GLN A 260 -0.42 -4.05 -57.15
N GLN A 261 -0.03 -4.21 -58.41
CA GLN A 261 1.19 -3.59 -58.94
C GLN A 261 1.09 -2.06 -59.02
N PHE A 262 -0.07 -1.53 -59.39
CA PHE A 262 -0.29 -0.08 -59.43
C PHE A 262 -0.22 0.56 -58.03
N VAL A 263 -0.76 -0.10 -57.00
CA VAL A 263 -0.63 0.34 -55.60
C VAL A 263 0.83 0.29 -55.13
N LEU A 264 1.54 -0.82 -55.38
CA LEU A 264 2.97 -0.96 -55.07
C LEU A 264 3.80 0.16 -55.71
N SER A 265 3.59 0.42 -57.00
CA SER A 265 4.28 1.51 -57.72
C SER A 265 3.96 2.88 -57.14
N TYR A 266 2.68 3.18 -56.88
CA TYR A 266 2.24 4.46 -56.31
C TYR A 266 2.92 4.75 -54.96
N ILE A 267 2.93 3.77 -54.05
CA ILE A 267 3.55 3.90 -52.73
C ILE A 267 5.08 4.05 -52.85
N SER A 268 5.73 3.31 -53.76
CA SER A 268 7.16 3.45 -54.02
C SER A 268 7.56 4.87 -54.47
N LYS A 269 6.66 5.56 -55.19
CA LYS A 269 6.86 6.92 -55.69
C LYS A 269 6.59 8.00 -54.62
N GLN A 270 5.65 7.78 -53.69
CA GLN A 270 5.23 8.82 -52.74
C GLN A 270 6.26 9.20 -51.65
N LYS A 271 7.23 8.34 -51.32
CA LYS A 271 8.27 8.55 -50.26
C LYS A 271 7.74 8.95 -48.86
N SER A 272 6.43 8.83 -48.62
CA SER A 272 5.79 9.19 -47.37
C SER A 272 5.86 8.04 -46.36
N SER A 273 5.96 8.36 -45.07
CA SER A 273 5.84 7.40 -43.97
C SER A 273 4.39 7.22 -43.49
N ALA A 274 3.42 7.84 -44.16
CA ALA A 274 2.00 7.71 -43.82
C ALA A 274 1.39 6.46 -44.47
N PRO A 275 0.45 5.76 -43.80
CA PRO A 275 -0.21 4.58 -44.37
C PRO A 275 -1.07 4.96 -45.58
N TRP A 276 -1.10 4.08 -46.58
CA TRP A 276 -1.78 4.35 -47.85
C TRP A 276 -3.31 4.30 -47.71
N LYS A 277 -4.00 5.28 -48.30
CA LYS A 277 -5.45 5.56 -48.11
C LYS A 277 -6.34 5.18 -49.30
N GLY A 278 -5.86 4.40 -50.26
CA GLY A 278 -6.65 4.01 -51.44
C GLY A 278 -6.44 4.89 -52.68
N GLU A 279 -5.56 5.88 -52.61
CA GLU A 279 -5.25 6.78 -53.73
C GLU A 279 -4.48 6.06 -54.85
N LEU A 280 -4.84 6.34 -56.10
CA LEU A 280 -4.15 5.91 -57.31
C LEU A 280 -3.94 7.13 -58.21
N CYS A 281 -2.92 7.11 -59.08
CA CYS A 281 -2.75 8.16 -60.09
C CYS A 281 -3.76 8.02 -61.23
N GLY A 282 -3.99 9.10 -61.99
CA GLY A 282 -4.97 9.12 -63.07
C GLY A 282 -4.70 8.05 -64.12
N GLU A 283 -3.44 7.83 -64.50
CA GLU A 283 -3.05 6.79 -65.46
C GLU A 283 -3.47 5.39 -64.99
N ALA A 284 -3.32 5.10 -63.69
CA ALA A 284 -3.69 3.82 -63.11
C ALA A 284 -5.21 3.60 -63.09
N GLN A 285 -5.97 4.64 -62.74
CA GLN A 285 -7.43 4.60 -62.74
C GLN A 285 -7.96 4.40 -64.16
N THR A 286 -7.48 5.22 -65.12
CA THR A 286 -7.82 5.10 -66.53
C THR A 286 -7.53 3.69 -67.06
N LEU A 287 -6.36 3.10 -66.78
CA LEU A 287 -6.03 1.75 -67.27
C LEU A 287 -6.91 0.66 -66.65
N LEU A 288 -7.25 0.77 -65.37
CA LEU A 288 -8.16 -0.18 -64.70
C LEU A 288 -9.59 -0.09 -65.26
N GLU A 289 -10.10 1.10 -65.56
CA GLU A 289 -11.42 1.31 -66.20
C GLU A 289 -11.48 0.67 -67.59
N HIS A 290 -10.47 0.92 -68.44
CA HIS A 290 -10.41 0.35 -69.78
C HIS A 290 -10.29 -1.18 -69.73
N TYR A 291 -9.41 -1.71 -68.87
CA TYR A 291 -9.25 -3.16 -68.70
C TYR A 291 -10.55 -3.83 -68.24
N ALA A 292 -11.21 -3.26 -67.23
CA ALA A 292 -12.44 -3.82 -66.68
C ALA A 292 -13.59 -3.80 -67.69
N THR A 293 -13.71 -2.72 -68.46
CA THR A 293 -14.70 -2.58 -69.54
C THR A 293 -14.48 -3.63 -70.64
N GLN A 294 -13.25 -3.68 -71.17
CA GLN A 294 -12.86 -4.58 -72.26
C GLN A 294 -13.04 -6.07 -71.93
N ASN A 295 -13.05 -6.44 -70.65
CA ASN A 295 -13.24 -7.80 -70.15
C ASN A 295 -14.63 -8.05 -69.50
N ASP A 296 -15.59 -7.14 -69.70
CA ASP A 296 -16.95 -7.15 -69.13
C ASP A 296 -17.00 -7.47 -67.62
N LEU A 297 -16.09 -6.88 -66.85
CA LEU A 297 -16.10 -6.99 -65.40
C LEU A 297 -17.23 -6.12 -64.82
N SER A 298 -18.20 -6.76 -64.16
CA SER A 298 -19.31 -6.04 -63.53
C SER A 298 -18.84 -5.02 -62.49
N PRO A 299 -19.56 -3.90 -62.27
CA PRO A 299 -19.19 -2.90 -61.26
C PRO A 299 -18.99 -3.51 -59.86
N PHE A 300 -19.80 -4.51 -59.50
CA PHE A 300 -19.65 -5.25 -58.25
C PHE A 300 -18.28 -5.95 -58.13
N LEU A 301 -17.78 -6.59 -59.20
CA LEU A 301 -16.43 -7.16 -59.19
C LEU A 301 -15.37 -6.06 -59.12
N GLN A 302 -15.53 -4.95 -59.84
CA GLN A 302 -14.59 -3.82 -59.78
C GLN A 302 -14.51 -3.21 -58.37
N ASP A 303 -15.61 -3.19 -57.62
CA ASP A 303 -15.68 -2.72 -56.23
C ASP A 303 -15.21 -3.75 -55.18
N LEU A 304 -15.01 -5.02 -55.56
CA LEU A 304 -14.56 -6.10 -54.66
C LEU A 304 -13.03 -6.05 -54.37
N LYS A 305 -12.45 -4.85 -54.28
CA LYS A 305 -11.01 -4.57 -54.19
C LYS A 305 -10.33 -5.19 -52.95
N TRP A 306 -11.12 -5.67 -51.98
CA TRP A 306 -10.65 -6.48 -50.85
C TRP A 306 -9.67 -7.60 -51.25
N VAL A 307 -9.98 -8.36 -52.31
CA VAL A 307 -9.16 -9.53 -52.73
C VAL A 307 -7.75 -9.11 -53.16
N ALA A 308 -7.59 -7.90 -53.68
CA ALA A 308 -6.30 -7.30 -53.99
C ALA A 308 -5.62 -6.73 -52.74
N TYR A 309 -6.34 -5.93 -51.94
CA TYR A 309 -5.76 -5.21 -50.80
C TYR A 309 -5.39 -6.13 -49.62
N SER A 310 -6.11 -7.23 -49.40
CA SER A 310 -5.81 -8.16 -48.30
C SER A 310 -4.44 -8.84 -48.47
N LYS A 311 -3.99 -9.02 -49.72
CA LYS A 311 -2.67 -9.57 -50.05
C LYS A 311 -1.54 -8.54 -49.89
N LEU A 312 -1.81 -7.27 -50.19
CA LEU A 312 -0.85 -6.17 -49.99
C LEU A 312 -0.56 -5.88 -48.50
N TYR A 313 -1.51 -6.15 -47.61
CA TYR A 313 -1.32 -5.95 -46.16
C TYR A 313 -0.16 -6.77 -45.56
N GLN A 314 0.27 -7.85 -46.23
CA GLN A 314 1.43 -8.64 -45.81
C GLN A 314 2.78 -7.98 -46.13
N SER A 315 2.80 -7.00 -47.05
CA SER A 315 4.02 -6.35 -47.56
C SER A 315 4.05 -4.82 -47.39
N ILE A 316 2.91 -4.18 -47.06
CA ILE A 316 2.80 -2.71 -46.94
C ILE A 316 1.87 -2.31 -45.79
N GLU A 317 2.17 -1.21 -45.10
CA GLU A 317 1.26 -0.55 -44.16
C GLU A 317 0.10 0.16 -44.91
N VAL A 318 -1.03 -0.53 -45.03
CA VAL A 318 -2.30 0.02 -45.54
C VAL A 318 -3.10 0.65 -44.41
N ASP A 319 -3.80 1.76 -44.65
CA ASP A 319 -4.70 2.30 -43.63
C ASP A 319 -5.86 1.35 -43.35
N SER A 320 -5.99 1.00 -42.07
CA SER A 320 -7.12 0.32 -41.47
C SER A 320 -8.51 0.77 -41.92
N SER A 321 -8.70 2.09 -42.12
CA SER A 321 -9.99 2.65 -42.53
C SER A 321 -10.41 2.17 -43.92
N LEU A 322 -9.44 2.01 -44.84
CA LEU A 322 -9.65 1.50 -46.19
C LEU A 322 -10.06 0.03 -46.16
N LEU A 323 -9.38 -0.80 -45.36
CA LEU A 323 -9.73 -2.22 -45.21
C LEU A 323 -11.14 -2.40 -44.61
N LEU A 324 -11.50 -1.58 -43.62
CA LEU A 324 -12.84 -1.58 -43.04
C LEU A 324 -13.91 -1.12 -44.04
N GLN A 325 -13.61 -0.11 -44.85
CA GLN A 325 -14.48 0.33 -45.94
C GLN A 325 -14.68 -0.79 -46.97
N GLN A 326 -13.61 -1.50 -47.38
CA GLN A 326 -13.73 -2.62 -48.31
C GLN A 326 -14.58 -3.77 -47.73
N LEU A 327 -14.43 -4.13 -46.45
CA LEU A 327 -15.31 -5.12 -45.80
C LEU A 327 -16.78 -4.66 -45.78
N THR A 328 -17.02 -3.37 -45.60
CA THR A 328 -18.37 -2.78 -45.67
C THR A 328 -18.93 -2.85 -47.10
N CYS A 329 -18.11 -2.61 -48.12
CA CYS A 329 -18.50 -2.78 -49.53
C CYS A 329 -18.80 -4.24 -49.87
N VAL A 330 -18.01 -5.20 -49.37
CA VAL A 330 -18.27 -6.65 -49.49
C VAL A 330 -19.65 -6.98 -48.90
N GLU A 331 -19.93 -6.54 -47.67
CA GLU A 331 -21.16 -6.86 -46.97
C GLU A 331 -22.41 -6.18 -47.56
N TYR A 332 -22.28 -4.96 -48.08
CA TYR A 332 -23.36 -4.26 -48.80
C TYR A 332 -23.79 -5.01 -50.07
N HIS A 333 -22.81 -5.39 -50.92
CA HIS A 333 -23.10 -6.03 -52.20
C HIS A 333 -23.45 -7.54 -52.07
N TRP A 334 -23.03 -8.22 -51.00
CA TRP A 334 -23.34 -9.64 -50.74
C TRP A 334 -24.84 -9.97 -50.70
N HIS A 335 -25.69 -8.95 -50.58
CA HIS A 335 -27.16 -9.07 -50.63
C HIS A 335 -27.78 -8.72 -51.99
N GLN A 336 -27.03 -8.16 -52.93
CA GLN A 336 -27.56 -7.60 -54.18
C GLN A 336 -27.38 -8.55 -55.38
N GLN A 337 -26.27 -9.31 -55.44
CA GLN A 337 -26.01 -10.32 -56.46
C GLN A 337 -25.28 -11.53 -55.86
N GLU A 338 -25.54 -12.72 -56.38
CA GLU A 338 -24.75 -13.92 -56.04
C GLU A 338 -23.43 -13.94 -56.82
N LEU A 339 -22.30 -14.00 -56.10
CA LEU A 339 -20.99 -14.19 -56.72
C LEU A 339 -20.89 -15.59 -57.36
N PRO A 340 -20.29 -15.72 -58.56
CA PRO A 340 -20.00 -17.04 -59.12
C PRO A 340 -19.02 -17.81 -58.23
N TYR A 341 -19.05 -19.15 -58.34
CA TYR A 341 -18.35 -20.06 -57.43
C TYR A 341 -16.85 -19.73 -57.27
N GLN A 342 -16.16 -19.42 -58.38
CA GLN A 342 -14.73 -19.15 -58.38
C GLN A 342 -14.38 -17.86 -57.61
N GLN A 343 -15.09 -16.76 -57.87
CA GLN A 343 -14.87 -15.48 -57.16
C GLN A 343 -15.28 -15.58 -55.68
N LYS A 344 -16.31 -16.39 -55.37
CA LYS A 344 -16.69 -16.71 -53.99
C LYS A 344 -15.56 -17.46 -53.26
N GLN A 345 -14.91 -18.41 -53.93
CA GLN A 345 -13.75 -19.12 -53.38
C GLN A 345 -12.55 -18.16 -53.21
N GLU A 346 -12.21 -17.35 -54.21
CA GLU A 346 -11.12 -16.36 -54.14
C GLU A 346 -11.31 -15.35 -53.00
N LEU A 347 -12.56 -14.91 -52.74
CA LEU A 347 -12.90 -14.07 -51.59
C LEU A 347 -12.76 -14.83 -50.25
N GLY A 348 -13.19 -16.09 -50.20
CA GLY A 348 -13.02 -16.96 -49.04
C GLY A 348 -11.55 -17.16 -48.68
N ASP A 349 -10.71 -17.52 -49.66
CA ASP A 349 -9.27 -17.71 -49.50
C ASP A 349 -8.57 -16.40 -49.07
N SER A 350 -9.01 -15.26 -49.63
CA SER A 350 -8.53 -13.92 -49.25
C SER A 350 -8.84 -13.56 -47.79
N LEU A 351 -10.06 -13.85 -47.31
CA LEU A 351 -10.46 -13.59 -45.92
C LEU A 351 -9.73 -14.53 -44.93
N HIS A 352 -9.61 -15.81 -45.24
CA HIS A 352 -8.88 -16.77 -44.40
C HIS A 352 -7.37 -16.50 -44.39
N GLY A 353 -6.78 -16.16 -45.54
CA GLY A 353 -5.36 -15.78 -45.62
C GLY A 353 -5.03 -14.53 -44.79
N PHE A 354 -5.94 -13.55 -44.76
CA PHE A 354 -5.80 -12.38 -43.88
C PHE A 354 -5.98 -12.76 -42.40
N LEU A 355 -6.96 -13.61 -42.08
CA LEU A 355 -7.21 -14.09 -40.72
C LEU A 355 -5.99 -14.82 -40.14
N HIS A 356 -5.42 -15.80 -40.86
CA HIS A 356 -4.22 -16.51 -40.43
C HIS A 356 -3.02 -15.57 -40.26
N TYR A 357 -2.83 -14.61 -41.17
CA TYR A 357 -1.77 -13.60 -41.03
C TYR A 357 -1.98 -12.71 -39.79
N GLY A 358 -3.22 -12.28 -39.53
CA GLY A 358 -3.57 -11.52 -38.33
C GLY A 358 -3.36 -12.31 -37.05
N LEU A 359 -3.73 -13.59 -37.00
CA LEU A 359 -3.45 -14.48 -35.87
C LEU A 359 -1.93 -14.69 -35.69
N HIS A 360 -1.15 -14.76 -36.77
CA HIS A 360 0.31 -14.80 -36.68
C HIS A 360 0.90 -13.51 -36.09
N LEU A 361 0.40 -12.33 -36.49
CA LEU A 361 0.78 -11.06 -35.89
C LEU A 361 0.38 -10.98 -34.42
N VAL A 362 -0.79 -11.50 -34.04
CA VAL A 362 -1.20 -11.65 -32.64
C VAL A 362 -0.21 -12.53 -31.88
N SER A 363 0.20 -13.68 -32.42
CA SER A 363 1.19 -14.55 -31.74
C SER A 363 2.54 -13.85 -31.48
N LYS A 364 2.86 -12.80 -32.25
CA LYS A 364 4.09 -11.99 -32.11
C LYS A 364 3.83 -10.57 -31.62
N TYR A 365 2.70 -10.30 -30.96
CA TYR A 365 2.30 -8.94 -30.57
C TYR A 365 3.39 -8.18 -29.79
N ARG A 366 4.16 -8.88 -28.95
CA ARG A 366 5.27 -8.35 -28.13
C ARG A 366 6.43 -7.77 -28.96
N ASP A 367 6.70 -8.36 -30.12
CA ASP A 367 7.84 -8.03 -30.97
C ASP A 367 7.45 -7.00 -32.05
N VAL A 368 6.22 -7.10 -32.57
CA VAL A 368 5.71 -6.24 -33.66
C VAL A 368 5.16 -4.90 -33.13
N PHE A 369 4.70 -4.85 -31.88
CA PHE A 369 3.99 -3.69 -31.34
C PHE A 369 4.66 -3.14 -30.07
N PRO A 370 5.30 -1.93 -30.11
CA PRO A 370 5.85 -1.31 -28.92
C PRO A 370 4.77 -1.02 -27.86
N PRO A 371 5.07 -1.26 -26.56
CA PRO A 371 4.13 -1.07 -25.47
C PRO A 371 4.03 0.40 -25.04
N THR A 372 3.41 1.23 -25.88
CA THR A 372 3.16 2.65 -25.60
C THR A 372 1.66 2.99 -25.63
N PRO A 373 1.16 3.95 -24.82
CA PRO A 373 -0.24 4.38 -24.89
C PRO A 373 -0.63 4.98 -26.26
N SER A 374 0.36 5.43 -27.04
CA SER A 374 0.22 5.89 -28.42
C SER A 374 0.08 4.75 -29.45
N ALA A 375 0.08 3.48 -29.03
CA ALA A 375 -0.19 2.32 -29.90
C ALA A 375 -1.67 2.18 -30.31
N THR A 376 -2.51 3.19 -30.05
CA THR A 376 -3.91 3.27 -30.48
C THR A 376 -4.18 2.97 -31.97
N PRO A 377 -3.27 3.24 -32.94
CA PRO A 377 -3.44 2.76 -34.31
C PRO A 377 -3.47 1.23 -34.48
N LYS A 378 -3.17 0.45 -33.43
CA LYS A 378 -2.99 -1.02 -33.49
C LYS A 378 -4.16 -1.83 -32.94
N LEU A 379 -5.21 -1.16 -32.45
CA LEU A 379 -6.54 -1.78 -32.30
C LEU A 379 -7.07 -2.29 -33.64
N HIS A 380 -6.68 -1.66 -34.76
CA HIS A 380 -7.26 -1.93 -36.07
C HIS A 380 -7.07 -3.36 -36.59
N THR A 381 -5.93 -4.02 -36.40
CA THR A 381 -5.78 -5.41 -36.87
C THR A 381 -6.78 -6.31 -36.15
N LEU A 382 -6.88 -6.21 -34.82
CA LEU A 382 -7.85 -6.97 -34.01
C LEU A 382 -9.29 -6.62 -34.38
N LEU A 383 -9.61 -5.34 -34.59
CA LEU A 383 -10.93 -4.88 -35.02
C LEU A 383 -11.30 -5.38 -36.43
N ILE A 384 -10.35 -5.43 -37.37
CA ILE A 384 -10.55 -5.97 -38.72
C ILE A 384 -10.80 -7.48 -38.64
N LEU A 385 -10.06 -8.24 -37.82
CA LEU A 385 -10.33 -9.66 -37.59
C LEU A 385 -11.74 -9.88 -37.03
N VAL A 386 -12.14 -9.12 -36.01
CA VAL A 386 -13.51 -9.13 -35.46
C VAL A 386 -14.54 -8.78 -36.52
N GLN A 387 -14.27 -7.83 -37.42
CA GLN A 387 -15.21 -7.46 -38.47
C GLN A 387 -15.29 -8.51 -39.58
N ILE A 388 -14.18 -9.13 -40.00
CA ILE A 388 -14.16 -10.26 -40.94
C ILE A 388 -15.11 -11.35 -40.46
N CYS A 389 -14.98 -11.77 -39.19
CA CYS A 389 -15.80 -12.84 -38.61
C CYS A 389 -17.28 -12.45 -38.42
N LYS A 390 -17.60 -11.14 -38.39
CA LYS A 390 -18.97 -10.64 -38.40
C LYS A 390 -19.61 -10.62 -39.79
N THR A 391 -18.82 -10.55 -40.87
CA THR A 391 -19.39 -10.47 -42.22
C THR A 391 -20.18 -11.74 -42.55
N LYS A 392 -21.38 -11.55 -43.13
CA LYS A 392 -22.19 -12.68 -43.63
C LYS A 392 -21.53 -13.47 -44.75
N ALA A 393 -20.53 -12.88 -45.42
CA ALA A 393 -19.69 -13.57 -46.39
C ALA A 393 -18.88 -14.66 -45.70
N PHE A 394 -18.08 -14.29 -44.69
CA PHE A 394 -17.26 -15.23 -43.92
C PHE A 394 -18.12 -16.32 -43.23
N GLN A 395 -19.20 -15.93 -42.57
CA GLN A 395 -20.11 -16.86 -41.86
C GLN A 395 -20.77 -17.91 -42.77
N LYS A 396 -21.00 -17.60 -44.05
CA LYS A 396 -21.54 -18.57 -45.03
C LYS A 396 -20.47 -19.46 -45.67
N MET A 397 -19.19 -19.17 -45.46
CA MET A 397 -18.06 -19.88 -46.07
C MET A 397 -17.25 -20.73 -45.08
N ASN A 398 -17.35 -20.42 -43.78
CA ASN A 398 -16.67 -21.15 -42.71
C ASN A 398 -17.60 -22.20 -42.03
N PRO A 399 -17.07 -23.22 -41.33
CA PRO A 399 -17.88 -24.15 -40.54
C PRO A 399 -18.66 -23.45 -39.41
N ALA A 400 -19.71 -24.12 -38.92
CA ALA A 400 -20.61 -23.58 -37.90
C ALA A 400 -19.96 -23.35 -36.51
N ASP A 401 -18.78 -23.94 -36.26
CA ASP A 401 -18.12 -24.00 -34.96
C ASP A 401 -16.93 -23.02 -34.83
N PHE A 402 -16.76 -22.06 -35.73
CA PHE A 402 -15.63 -21.13 -35.69
C PHE A 402 -15.85 -19.98 -34.69
N GLU A 403 -15.06 -19.95 -33.61
CA GLU A 403 -15.02 -18.85 -32.65
C GLU A 403 -13.66 -18.11 -32.67
N LEU A 404 -13.68 -16.83 -33.05
CA LEU A 404 -12.47 -15.99 -33.11
C LEU A 404 -11.76 -15.85 -31.75
N HIS A 405 -12.51 -15.93 -30.64
CA HIS A 405 -11.98 -15.85 -29.29
C HIS A 405 -10.91 -16.94 -29.04
N ASP A 406 -11.23 -18.19 -29.38
CA ASP A 406 -10.39 -19.35 -29.08
C ASP A 406 -9.13 -19.38 -29.96
N GLU A 407 -9.26 -19.01 -31.24
CA GLU A 407 -8.11 -18.84 -32.16
C GLU A 407 -7.14 -17.73 -31.68
N VAL A 408 -7.67 -16.62 -31.18
CA VAL A 408 -6.85 -15.53 -30.62
C VAL A 408 -6.22 -15.96 -29.28
N ALA A 409 -6.92 -16.75 -28.46
CA ALA A 409 -6.38 -17.32 -27.24
C ALA A 409 -5.22 -18.30 -27.52
N ASP A 410 -5.38 -19.25 -28.45
CA ASP A 410 -4.29 -20.16 -28.84
C ASP A 410 -3.09 -19.40 -29.43
N ALA A 411 -3.33 -18.41 -30.31
CA ALA A 411 -2.27 -17.57 -30.86
C ALA A 411 -1.48 -16.85 -29.75
N VAL A 412 -2.16 -16.32 -28.72
CA VAL A 412 -1.54 -15.68 -27.55
C VAL A 412 -0.78 -16.70 -26.68
N GLN A 413 -1.33 -17.90 -26.44
CA GLN A 413 -0.66 -18.96 -25.67
C GLN A 413 0.59 -19.50 -26.38
N THR A 414 0.48 -19.77 -27.68
CA THR A 414 1.56 -20.25 -28.56
C THR A 414 2.67 -19.19 -28.67
N GLY A 415 2.29 -17.93 -28.89
CA GLY A 415 3.21 -16.80 -28.86
C GLY A 415 3.96 -16.64 -27.53
N THR A 416 3.25 -16.78 -26.42
CA THR A 416 3.83 -16.70 -25.06
C THR A 416 4.80 -17.86 -24.78
N GLN A 417 4.51 -19.07 -25.26
CA GLN A 417 5.42 -20.21 -25.16
C GLN A 417 6.68 -20.03 -26.03
N ALA A 418 6.54 -19.49 -27.25
CA ALA A 418 7.68 -19.18 -28.11
C ALA A 418 8.58 -18.10 -27.49
N TRP A 419 7.99 -17.02 -26.96
CA TRP A 419 8.69 -15.95 -26.25
C TRP A 419 9.45 -16.49 -25.03
N PHE A 420 8.80 -17.29 -24.18
CA PHE A 420 9.45 -17.91 -23.01
C PHE A 420 10.65 -18.78 -23.41
N SER A 421 10.49 -19.58 -24.47
CA SER A 421 11.55 -20.46 -24.98
C SER A 421 12.75 -19.68 -25.52
N ASN A 422 12.50 -18.58 -26.23
CA ASN A 422 13.54 -17.66 -26.72
C ASN A 422 14.28 -17.00 -25.53
N LYS A 423 13.55 -16.43 -24.56
CA LYS A 423 14.15 -15.82 -23.36
C LYS A 423 14.93 -16.81 -22.50
N LYS A 424 14.44 -18.04 -22.33
CA LYS A 424 15.18 -19.15 -21.70
C LYS A 424 16.50 -19.41 -22.44
N GLY A 425 16.46 -19.47 -23.78
CA GLY A 425 17.65 -19.65 -24.62
C GLY A 425 18.68 -18.52 -24.46
N LEU A 426 18.24 -17.26 -24.45
CA LEU A 426 19.12 -16.08 -24.28
C LEU A 426 19.81 -16.01 -22.91
N HIS A 427 19.22 -16.60 -21.86
CA HIS A 427 19.83 -16.62 -20.53
C HIS A 427 20.61 -17.90 -20.21
N GLN A 428 20.57 -18.94 -21.06
CA GLN A 428 21.32 -20.17 -20.79
C GLN A 428 22.83 -19.89 -20.66
N PRO A 429 23.48 -20.36 -19.57
CA PRO A 429 24.92 -20.18 -19.41
C PRO A 429 25.68 -20.97 -20.46
N MET A 430 26.75 -20.37 -20.99
CA MET A 430 27.62 -20.97 -22.02
C MET A 430 28.29 -22.27 -21.53
N THR A 431 28.42 -22.42 -20.21
CA THR A 431 29.02 -23.54 -19.49
C THR A 431 28.05 -24.09 -18.44
N LYS A 432 27.60 -25.34 -18.59
CA LYS A 432 26.65 -25.99 -17.65
C LYS A 432 27.28 -26.45 -16.32
N GLN A 433 28.44 -25.93 -15.93
CA GLN A 433 29.25 -26.49 -14.84
C GLN A 433 29.08 -25.80 -13.49
N GLU A 434 28.59 -24.56 -13.45
CA GLU A 434 28.36 -23.83 -12.20
C GLU A 434 26.86 -23.67 -11.88
N LEU A 435 26.42 -24.24 -10.76
CA LEU A 435 25.03 -24.16 -10.27
C LEU A 435 24.61 -22.71 -9.96
N SER A 436 25.55 -21.87 -9.51
CA SER A 436 25.41 -20.42 -9.31
C SER A 436 24.98 -19.68 -10.59
N GLU A 437 25.58 -20.00 -11.74
CA GLU A 437 25.24 -19.39 -13.03
C GLU A 437 23.84 -19.80 -13.49
N ILE A 438 23.45 -21.06 -13.26
CA ILE A 438 22.12 -21.59 -13.57
C ILE A 438 21.04 -20.86 -12.73
N ILE A 439 21.27 -20.69 -11.42
CA ILE A 439 20.36 -19.91 -10.55
C ILE A 439 20.29 -18.44 -11.01
N SER A 440 21.42 -17.84 -11.39
CA SER A 440 21.48 -16.47 -11.91
C SER A 440 20.68 -16.31 -13.22
N ALA A 441 20.77 -17.29 -14.13
CA ALA A 441 19.98 -17.34 -15.36
C ALA A 441 18.48 -17.47 -15.07
N LEU A 442 18.09 -18.38 -14.18
CA LEU A 442 16.70 -18.56 -13.76
C LEU A 442 16.14 -17.29 -13.10
N SER A 443 16.91 -16.63 -12.24
CA SER A 443 16.53 -15.36 -11.60
C SER A 443 16.24 -14.25 -12.63
N ARG A 444 17.12 -14.12 -13.64
CA ARG A 444 16.93 -13.17 -14.76
C ARG A 444 15.67 -13.48 -15.58
N LEU A 445 15.45 -14.75 -15.94
CA LEU A 445 14.27 -15.19 -16.67
C LEU A 445 12.96 -14.89 -15.92
N ILE A 446 12.91 -15.17 -14.60
CA ILE A 446 11.71 -14.90 -13.79
C ILE A 446 11.46 -13.39 -13.66
N VAL A 447 12.50 -12.55 -13.59
CA VAL A 447 12.34 -11.09 -13.60
C VAL A 447 11.72 -10.62 -14.91
N GLU A 448 12.19 -11.09 -16.06
CA GLU A 448 11.59 -10.73 -17.36
C GLU A 448 10.14 -11.21 -17.48
N VAL A 449 9.82 -12.44 -17.04
CA VAL A 449 8.43 -12.96 -17.02
C VAL A 449 7.53 -12.13 -16.10
N ARG A 450 8.00 -11.79 -14.89
CA ARG A 450 7.25 -10.95 -13.94
C ARG A 450 6.92 -9.58 -14.54
N ASP A 451 7.85 -9.00 -15.29
CA ASP A 451 7.66 -7.66 -15.85
C ASP A 451 6.81 -7.71 -17.14
N ASP A 452 6.85 -8.80 -17.93
CA ASP A 452 5.89 -9.06 -19.02
C ASP A 452 4.46 -9.33 -18.50
N ILE A 453 4.29 -10.02 -17.37
CA ILE A 453 2.99 -10.23 -16.71
C ILE A 453 2.37 -8.90 -16.29
N LYS A 454 3.15 -7.97 -15.71
CA LYS A 454 2.68 -6.62 -15.38
C LYS A 454 2.32 -5.84 -16.64
N LEU A 455 3.16 -5.90 -17.68
CA LEU A 455 2.89 -5.24 -18.96
C LEU A 455 1.59 -5.74 -19.58
N ASN A 456 1.32 -7.03 -19.48
CA ASN A 456 0.08 -7.64 -19.93
C ASN A 456 -1.13 -7.13 -19.16
N ARG A 457 -1.07 -7.08 -17.82
CA ARG A 457 -2.13 -6.54 -16.98
C ARG A 457 -2.41 -5.06 -17.25
N ASP A 458 -1.36 -4.26 -17.28
CA ASP A 458 -1.46 -2.81 -17.17
C ASP A 458 -1.62 -2.12 -18.55
N VAL A 459 -1.13 -2.76 -19.62
CA VAL A 459 -1.18 -2.26 -21.01
C VAL A 459 -1.99 -3.17 -21.93
N TRP A 460 -1.56 -4.42 -22.16
CA TRP A 460 -2.12 -5.25 -23.25
C TRP A 460 -3.57 -5.65 -23.02
N ASN A 461 -3.99 -5.91 -21.77
CA ASN A 461 -5.34 -6.38 -21.50
C ASN A 461 -6.41 -5.39 -21.99
N ARG A 462 -6.11 -4.08 -21.95
CA ARG A 462 -7.00 -3.02 -22.48
C ARG A 462 -7.18 -3.09 -24.00
N THR A 463 -6.17 -3.59 -24.72
CA THR A 463 -6.19 -3.69 -26.19
C THR A 463 -7.03 -4.89 -26.65
N PHE A 464 -6.97 -6.01 -25.93
CA PHE A 464 -7.64 -7.25 -26.30
C PHE A 464 -9.13 -7.33 -25.88
N VAL A 465 -9.63 -6.37 -25.07
CA VAL A 465 -11.07 -6.21 -24.79
C VAL A 465 -11.93 -6.18 -26.07
N ALA A 466 -11.38 -5.67 -27.18
CA ALA A 466 -12.06 -5.65 -28.48
C ALA A 466 -12.47 -7.04 -29.01
N VAL A 467 -11.77 -8.10 -28.59
CA VAL A 467 -12.06 -9.52 -28.91
C VAL A 467 -12.59 -10.28 -27.68
N GLN A 468 -12.97 -9.56 -26.61
CA GLN A 468 -13.49 -10.09 -25.34
C GLN A 468 -12.53 -11.04 -24.59
N LEU A 469 -11.24 -11.06 -24.94
CA LEU A 469 -10.24 -11.93 -24.34
C LEU A 469 -9.50 -11.24 -23.18
N ASP A 470 -9.45 -11.89 -22.01
CA ASP A 470 -8.60 -11.49 -20.88
C ASP A 470 -7.17 -12.03 -21.07
N VAL A 471 -6.37 -11.32 -21.86
CA VAL A 471 -5.00 -11.72 -22.20
C VAL A 471 -4.09 -11.80 -20.98
N PHE A 472 -4.37 -11.06 -19.90
CA PHE A 472 -3.62 -11.23 -18.66
C PHE A 472 -3.78 -12.64 -18.09
N THR A 473 -5.02 -13.16 -18.06
CA THR A 473 -5.32 -14.51 -17.58
C THR A 473 -4.64 -15.59 -18.44
N GLU A 474 -4.80 -15.54 -19.77
CA GLU A 474 -4.18 -16.51 -20.69
C GLU A 474 -2.65 -16.55 -20.58
N VAL A 475 -2.02 -15.37 -20.58
CA VAL A 475 -0.55 -15.24 -20.47
C VAL A 475 -0.08 -15.72 -19.11
N TYR A 476 -0.80 -15.37 -18.03
CA TYR A 476 -0.45 -15.77 -16.67
C TYR A 476 -0.53 -17.30 -16.51
N GLU A 477 -1.62 -17.95 -16.94
CA GLU A 477 -1.76 -19.42 -16.80
C GLU A 477 -0.68 -20.19 -17.59
N LYS A 478 -0.35 -19.70 -18.79
CA LYS A 478 0.73 -20.28 -19.61
C LYS A 478 2.09 -20.13 -18.92
N PHE A 479 2.42 -18.94 -18.41
CA PHE A 479 3.68 -18.70 -17.69
C PHE A 479 3.74 -19.46 -16.36
N ASP A 480 2.65 -19.56 -15.61
CA ASP A 480 2.59 -20.36 -14.37
C ASP A 480 2.98 -21.81 -14.65
N SER A 481 2.45 -22.41 -15.72
CA SER A 481 2.81 -23.77 -16.10
C SER A 481 4.25 -23.91 -16.60
N LEU A 482 4.80 -22.93 -17.33
CA LEU A 482 6.16 -22.98 -17.84
C LEU A 482 7.19 -22.78 -16.72
N LEU A 483 6.98 -21.78 -15.86
CA LEU A 483 7.81 -21.52 -14.68
C LEU A 483 7.75 -22.67 -13.66
N ALA A 484 6.58 -23.26 -13.41
CA ALA A 484 6.44 -24.38 -12.46
C ALA A 484 7.18 -25.66 -12.91
N THR A 485 7.46 -25.77 -14.21
CA THR A 485 8.32 -26.83 -14.78
C THR A 485 9.78 -26.41 -14.67
N GLU A 486 10.16 -25.22 -15.16
CA GLU A 486 11.53 -24.72 -15.17
C GLU A 486 12.17 -24.69 -13.77
N VAL A 487 11.44 -24.15 -12.80
CA VAL A 487 11.90 -24.03 -11.40
C VAL A 487 12.09 -25.43 -10.80
N ARG A 488 11.23 -26.39 -11.13
CA ARG A 488 11.32 -27.77 -10.63
C ARG A 488 12.50 -28.52 -11.24
N GLU A 489 12.66 -28.43 -12.56
CA GLU A 489 13.81 -29.01 -13.27
C GLU A 489 15.13 -28.43 -12.75
N THR A 490 15.20 -27.11 -12.54
CA THR A 490 16.40 -26.46 -12.00
C THR A 490 16.68 -26.87 -10.57
N LEU A 491 15.68 -26.84 -9.67
CA LEU A 491 15.87 -27.19 -8.26
C LEU A 491 16.20 -28.68 -8.06
N SER A 492 15.67 -29.58 -8.90
CA SER A 492 16.01 -31.01 -8.85
C SER A 492 17.48 -31.33 -9.16
N GLN A 493 18.20 -30.42 -9.83
CA GLN A 493 19.65 -30.55 -10.07
C GLN A 493 20.50 -30.16 -8.83
N MET A 494 19.87 -29.66 -7.77
CA MET A 494 20.53 -29.10 -6.58
C MET A 494 20.06 -29.73 -5.26
N GLU A 495 19.12 -30.68 -5.32
CA GLU A 495 18.54 -31.37 -4.16
C GLU A 495 19.66 -32.08 -3.35
N GLY A 496 19.77 -31.78 -2.06
CA GLY A 496 20.84 -32.30 -1.19
C GLY A 496 22.22 -31.62 -1.31
N HIS A 497 22.39 -30.61 -2.16
CA HIS A 497 23.66 -29.89 -2.37
C HIS A 497 23.62 -28.38 -2.04
N ILE A 498 22.55 -27.90 -1.37
CA ILE A 498 22.39 -26.48 -1.04
C ILE A 498 23.35 -26.06 0.08
N ASP A 499 24.27 -25.14 -0.24
CA ASP A 499 25.10 -24.42 0.72
C ASP A 499 24.58 -22.99 0.96
N GLN A 500 25.26 -22.22 1.81
CA GLN A 500 24.88 -20.83 2.09
C GLN A 500 24.98 -19.92 0.85
N SER A 501 25.89 -20.19 -0.09
CA SER A 501 26.10 -19.36 -1.29
C SER A 501 24.96 -19.55 -2.31
N LEU A 502 24.60 -20.82 -2.54
CA LEU A 502 23.47 -21.22 -3.37
C LEU A 502 22.15 -20.77 -2.74
N ALA A 503 21.97 -20.96 -1.43
CA ALA A 503 20.79 -20.45 -0.71
C ALA A 503 20.63 -18.93 -0.90
N ASN A 504 21.68 -18.14 -0.74
CA ASN A 504 21.62 -16.68 -0.97
C ASN A 504 21.20 -16.34 -2.41
N SER A 505 21.64 -17.13 -3.39
CA SER A 505 21.29 -16.97 -4.80
C SER A 505 19.84 -17.37 -5.10
N LEU A 506 19.28 -18.32 -4.35
CA LEU A 506 17.88 -18.76 -4.44
C LEU A 506 16.88 -17.77 -3.79
N PHE A 507 17.31 -16.90 -2.88
CA PHE A 507 16.40 -15.97 -2.20
C PHE A 507 15.74 -14.96 -3.17
N PRO A 508 16.45 -14.29 -4.11
CA PRO A 508 15.83 -13.49 -5.16
C PRO A 508 14.87 -14.28 -6.06
N VAL A 509 15.17 -15.56 -6.35
CA VAL A 509 14.29 -16.43 -7.15
C VAL A 509 12.95 -16.63 -6.42
N TYR A 510 13.00 -16.96 -5.12
CA TYR A 510 11.82 -17.11 -4.28
C TYR A 510 10.98 -15.82 -4.24
N LEU A 511 11.60 -14.67 -3.98
CA LEU A 511 10.91 -13.38 -3.89
C LEU A 511 10.22 -12.99 -5.21
N ASN A 512 10.84 -13.27 -6.36
CA ASN A 512 10.24 -12.98 -7.66
C ASN A 512 9.06 -13.90 -8.00
N LEU A 513 9.17 -15.21 -7.73
CA LEU A 513 8.05 -16.15 -7.86
C LEU A 513 6.88 -15.77 -6.93
N GLN A 514 7.20 -15.28 -5.73
CA GLN A 514 6.20 -14.80 -4.79
C GLN A 514 5.54 -13.48 -5.21
N ALA A 515 6.27 -12.59 -5.86
CA ALA A 515 5.70 -11.38 -6.46
C ALA A 515 4.69 -11.75 -7.56
N ILE A 516 5.06 -12.65 -8.48
CA ILE A 516 4.15 -13.19 -9.51
C ILE A 516 2.89 -13.79 -8.85
N ARG A 517 3.05 -14.62 -7.82
CA ARG A 517 1.92 -15.20 -7.06
C ARG A 517 1.01 -14.15 -6.40
N LYS A 518 1.53 -12.97 -6.01
CA LYS A 518 0.70 -11.90 -5.42
C LYS A 518 -0.21 -11.23 -6.46
N ASP A 519 0.18 -11.22 -7.75
CA ASP A 519 -0.62 -10.69 -8.85
C ASP A 519 -1.77 -11.64 -9.28
N LYS A 520 -1.88 -12.84 -8.69
CA LYS A 520 -2.85 -13.91 -8.99
C LYS A 520 -4.35 -13.55 -8.92
N ALA A 521 -4.71 -12.51 -8.17
CA ALA A 521 -5.96 -12.22 -7.43
C ALA A 521 -7.29 -12.97 -7.72
N PHE A 522 -7.57 -13.45 -8.93
CA PHE A 522 -8.83 -14.10 -9.33
C PHE A 522 -8.68 -15.52 -9.93
N LEU A 523 -7.46 -15.99 -10.19
CA LEU A 523 -7.20 -17.27 -10.90
C LEU A 523 -7.26 -18.52 -10.02
N GLN A 524 -7.79 -19.62 -10.54
CA GLN A 524 -7.91 -20.91 -9.85
C GLN A 524 -6.96 -21.97 -10.44
N LYS A 525 -6.74 -23.10 -9.74
CA LYS A 525 -6.00 -24.29 -10.23
C LYS A 525 -4.54 -24.12 -10.75
N LEU A 526 -3.86 -23.03 -10.41
CA LEU A 526 -2.44 -22.81 -10.75
C LEU A 526 -1.45 -23.87 -10.21
N LYS A 527 -0.38 -24.12 -10.97
CA LYS A 527 0.75 -25.02 -10.67
C LYS A 527 1.82 -24.38 -9.78
N LEU A 528 2.03 -23.05 -9.79
CA LEU A 528 2.88 -22.36 -8.78
C LEU A 528 2.20 -22.21 -7.41
N THR A 529 1.21 -23.02 -7.06
CA THR A 529 0.60 -22.99 -5.72
C THR A 529 1.56 -23.48 -4.63
N ASN A 530 2.41 -24.46 -4.93
CA ASN A 530 3.27 -25.13 -3.94
C ASN A 530 4.79 -24.93 -4.15
N PHE A 531 5.21 -23.90 -4.89
CA PHE A 531 6.64 -23.67 -5.18
C PHE A 531 7.52 -23.56 -3.92
N HIS A 532 6.97 -23.05 -2.81
CA HIS A 532 7.65 -22.89 -1.53
C HIS A 532 8.26 -24.19 -0.98
N VAL A 533 7.64 -25.35 -1.26
CA VAL A 533 8.15 -26.66 -0.85
C VAL A 533 9.55 -26.91 -1.40
N SER A 534 9.81 -26.50 -2.64
CA SER A 534 11.12 -26.66 -3.30
C SER A 534 12.21 -25.70 -2.76
N PHE A 535 11.86 -24.77 -1.87
CA PHE A 535 12.81 -23.88 -1.18
C PHE A 535 12.95 -24.20 0.32
N ARG A 536 12.30 -25.26 0.81
CA ARG A 536 12.30 -25.64 2.24
C ARG A 536 13.72 -25.91 2.78
N GLU A 537 14.61 -26.49 1.98
CA GLU A 537 16.02 -26.70 2.35
C GLU A 537 16.84 -25.40 2.45
N ALA A 538 16.51 -24.37 1.66
CA ALA A 538 17.23 -23.08 1.67
C ALA A 538 16.78 -22.15 2.82
N GLN A 539 15.54 -22.30 3.28
CA GLN A 539 14.92 -21.46 4.30
C GLN A 539 15.72 -21.31 5.62
N PRO A 540 16.28 -22.38 6.23
CA PRO A 540 17.10 -22.25 7.43
C PRO A 540 18.36 -21.40 7.24
N PHE A 541 18.98 -21.45 6.06
CA PHE A 541 20.17 -20.65 5.72
C PHE A 541 19.85 -19.15 5.64
N TRP A 542 18.66 -18.78 5.14
CA TRP A 542 18.20 -17.40 5.11
C TRP A 542 17.98 -16.83 6.52
N LEU A 543 17.29 -17.60 7.39
CA LEU A 543 17.08 -17.24 8.80
C LEU A 543 18.40 -17.10 9.56
N HIS A 544 19.31 -18.06 9.39
CA HIS A 544 20.62 -18.06 10.05
C HIS A 544 21.49 -16.89 9.57
N GLN A 545 21.48 -16.58 8.27
CA GLN A 545 22.21 -15.44 7.72
C GLN A 545 21.70 -14.10 8.26
N ILE A 546 20.38 -13.87 8.29
CA ILE A 546 19.84 -12.61 8.80
C ILE A 546 20.10 -12.48 10.30
N PHE A 547 19.99 -13.58 11.07
CA PHE A 547 20.28 -13.61 12.50
C PHE A 547 21.73 -13.21 12.78
N ASN A 548 22.70 -13.85 12.13
CA ASN A 548 24.12 -13.55 12.31
C ASN A 548 24.47 -12.14 11.85
N THR A 549 23.98 -11.72 10.69
CA THR A 549 24.19 -10.35 10.16
C THR A 549 23.63 -9.28 11.10
N THR A 550 22.48 -9.55 11.71
CA THR A 550 21.85 -8.69 12.72
C THR A 550 22.66 -8.66 14.00
N MET A 551 23.08 -9.83 14.50
CA MET A 551 23.91 -9.95 15.71
C MET A 551 25.24 -9.20 15.57
N ASP A 552 25.95 -9.35 14.43
CA ASP A 552 27.20 -8.63 14.16
C ASP A 552 27.01 -7.11 14.12
N ARG A 553 25.88 -6.63 13.60
CA ARG A 553 25.55 -5.19 13.62
C ARG A 553 25.31 -4.71 15.06
N VAL A 554 24.56 -5.48 15.84
CA VAL A 554 24.26 -5.20 17.25
C VAL A 554 25.52 -5.19 18.13
N GLU A 555 26.43 -6.16 17.96
CA GLU A 555 27.71 -6.17 18.68
C GLU A 555 28.60 -4.98 18.31
N ARG A 556 28.61 -4.57 17.02
CA ARG A 556 29.33 -3.37 16.58
C ARG A 556 28.73 -2.10 17.17
N ALA A 557 27.40 -1.96 17.18
CA ALA A 557 26.70 -0.79 17.76
C ALA A 557 27.07 -0.59 19.24
N VAL A 558 26.95 -1.64 20.06
CA VAL A 558 27.32 -1.58 21.50
C VAL A 558 28.82 -1.31 21.71
N LYS A 559 29.69 -1.77 20.79
CA LYS A 559 31.14 -1.56 20.88
C LYS A 559 31.55 -0.11 20.61
N VAL A 560 30.88 0.59 19.69
CA VAL A 560 31.16 2.00 19.38
C VAL A 560 30.48 2.97 20.36
N ASP A 561 29.43 2.52 21.04
CA ASP A 561 28.65 3.35 21.96
C ASP A 561 29.47 3.94 23.12
N LYS A 562 29.19 5.20 23.43
CA LYS A 562 29.77 5.98 24.54
C LYS A 562 28.83 6.14 25.73
N LEU A 563 27.60 5.59 25.67
CA LEU A 563 26.56 5.67 26.71
C LEU A 563 26.20 7.13 27.05
N GLN A 564 25.92 7.90 26.00
CA GLN A 564 25.49 9.31 26.09
C GLN A 564 24.08 9.45 25.48
N PRO A 565 23.20 10.29 26.06
CA PRO A 565 21.85 10.51 25.52
C PRO A 565 21.93 11.21 24.15
N MET A 566 20.97 10.92 23.28
CA MET A 566 20.92 11.55 21.96
C MET A 566 20.24 12.93 22.00
N HIS A 567 20.92 13.94 21.45
CA HIS A 567 20.34 15.27 21.28
C HIS A 567 19.57 15.36 19.95
N SER A 568 18.24 15.53 20.03
CA SER A 568 17.37 15.82 18.89
C SER A 568 16.70 17.18 19.08
N SER A 569 16.48 17.95 18.01
CA SER A 569 15.98 19.33 18.10
C SER A 569 14.50 19.44 18.51
N ALA A 570 13.76 18.32 18.49
CA ALA A 570 12.33 18.30 18.80
C ALA A 570 11.98 17.73 20.19
N ALA A 571 12.83 16.86 20.77
CA ALA A 571 12.65 16.27 22.10
C ALA A 571 13.97 15.66 22.62
N PRO A 572 14.22 15.66 23.95
CA PRO A 572 15.39 14.99 24.52
C PRO A 572 15.24 13.47 24.46
N ILE A 573 16.05 12.81 23.62
CA ILE A 573 16.07 11.35 23.52
C ILE A 573 16.98 10.82 24.65
N LYS A 574 16.37 10.28 25.69
CA LYS A 574 17.05 9.86 26.93
C LYS A 574 17.91 8.58 26.80
N HIS A 575 17.81 7.87 25.68
CA HIS A 575 18.56 6.65 25.37
C HIS A 575 19.75 6.92 24.42
N SER A 576 20.66 5.96 24.33
CA SER A 576 21.86 5.96 23.48
C SER A 576 21.55 5.70 22.01
N SER A 577 22.54 5.92 21.14
CA SER A 577 22.44 5.55 19.72
C SER A 577 22.37 4.03 19.52
N SER A 578 23.04 3.22 20.37
CA SER A 578 23.06 1.77 20.17
C SER A 578 21.69 1.12 20.41
N ALA A 579 20.85 1.72 21.24
CA ALA A 579 19.46 1.31 21.42
C ALA A 579 18.60 1.59 20.17
N VAL A 580 18.82 2.72 19.48
CA VAL A 580 18.18 3.05 18.20
C VAL A 580 18.68 2.13 17.09
N ASP A 581 20.00 1.94 17.00
CA ASP A 581 20.66 1.08 16.03
C ASP A 581 20.15 -0.37 16.13
N LEU A 582 19.94 -0.90 17.35
CA LEU A 582 19.34 -2.22 17.55
C LEU A 582 17.91 -2.32 16.97
N VAL A 583 17.07 -1.31 17.19
CA VAL A 583 15.70 -1.31 16.62
C VAL A 583 15.75 -1.26 15.10
N ALA A 584 16.65 -0.46 14.53
CA ALA A 584 16.89 -0.42 13.08
C ALA A 584 17.46 -1.75 12.54
N CYS A 585 18.26 -2.48 13.34
CA CYS A 585 18.78 -3.79 12.97
C CYS A 585 17.73 -4.91 13.03
N ILE A 586 16.70 -4.80 13.88
CA ILE A 586 15.57 -5.74 13.93
C ILE A 586 14.61 -5.54 12.74
N GLN A 587 14.50 -4.32 12.19
CA GLN A 587 13.55 -4.02 11.12
C GLN A 587 13.73 -4.91 9.86
N PRO A 588 14.95 -5.16 9.33
CA PRO A 588 15.17 -6.13 8.25
C PRO A 588 14.67 -7.55 8.52
N VAL A 589 14.63 -7.99 9.79
CA VAL A 589 14.07 -9.30 10.16
C VAL A 589 12.54 -9.30 10.01
N CYS A 590 11.89 -8.19 10.37
CA CYS A 590 10.45 -8.00 10.17
C CYS A 590 10.12 -7.87 8.68
N ASP A 591 10.91 -7.11 7.93
CA ASP A 591 10.74 -6.93 6.48
C ASP A 591 10.91 -8.26 5.73
N MET A 592 11.89 -9.08 6.14
CA MET A 592 12.12 -10.42 5.59
C MET A 592 10.94 -11.35 5.87
N TRP A 593 10.31 -11.30 7.05
CA TRP A 593 9.08 -12.05 7.34
C TRP A 593 7.92 -11.64 6.43
N GLU A 594 7.68 -10.34 6.26
CA GLU A 594 6.62 -9.83 5.38
C GLU A 594 6.87 -10.14 3.91
N GLN A 595 8.13 -10.06 3.48
CA GLN A 595 8.55 -10.50 2.15
C GLN A 595 8.26 -11.99 1.99
N MET A 596 8.84 -12.85 2.84
CA MET A 596 8.72 -14.30 2.77
C MET A 596 7.29 -14.81 2.80
N SER A 597 6.35 -14.16 3.52
CA SER A 597 4.90 -14.43 3.47
C SER A 597 4.55 -15.93 3.33
N TRP A 598 5.17 -16.79 4.16
CA TRP A 598 5.21 -18.24 3.90
C TRP A 598 3.79 -18.84 3.90
N PRO A 599 3.41 -19.63 2.86
CA PRO A 599 2.01 -19.96 2.60
C PRO A 599 1.47 -21.16 3.36
N ASP A 600 2.32 -22.11 3.75
CA ASP A 600 1.92 -23.26 4.58
C ASP A 600 1.65 -22.80 6.02
N PRO A 601 0.48 -23.09 6.62
CA PRO A 601 0.09 -22.51 7.91
C PRO A 601 0.91 -23.05 9.10
N GLU A 602 1.33 -24.32 9.08
CA GLU A 602 2.10 -24.93 10.16
C GLU A 602 3.55 -24.43 10.13
N GLU A 603 4.18 -24.45 8.96
CA GLU A 603 5.52 -23.91 8.76
C GLU A 603 5.56 -22.40 9.02
N SER A 604 4.57 -21.63 8.56
CA SER A 604 4.49 -20.18 8.77
C SER A 604 4.42 -19.83 10.27
N PHE A 605 3.73 -20.64 11.08
CA PHE A 605 3.77 -20.50 12.53
C PHE A 605 5.12 -20.88 13.14
N MET A 606 5.71 -22.01 12.73
CA MET A 606 7.05 -22.43 13.21
C MET A 606 8.13 -21.38 12.89
N LEU A 607 8.03 -20.74 11.71
CA LEU A 607 8.85 -19.60 11.32
C LEU A 607 8.61 -18.37 12.20
N MET A 608 7.35 -18.03 12.53
CA MET A 608 7.05 -16.94 13.45
C MET A 608 7.59 -17.20 14.86
N VAL A 609 7.45 -18.42 15.37
CA VAL A 609 8.04 -18.86 16.65
C VAL A 609 9.56 -18.73 16.60
N LYS A 610 10.19 -19.10 15.48
CA LYS A 610 11.64 -19.01 15.31
C LYS A 610 12.15 -17.56 15.22
N ILE A 611 11.49 -16.72 14.42
CA ILE A 611 11.82 -15.29 14.27
C ILE A 611 11.61 -14.54 15.59
N THR A 612 10.53 -14.85 16.32
CA THR A 612 10.27 -14.28 17.65
C THR A 612 11.35 -14.72 18.64
N GLU A 613 11.73 -15.99 18.65
CA GLU A 613 12.84 -16.53 19.46
C GLU A 613 14.16 -15.80 19.16
N ASP A 614 14.48 -15.61 17.89
CA ASP A 614 15.74 -15.02 17.43
C ASP A 614 15.82 -13.51 17.72
N VAL A 615 14.74 -12.75 17.52
CA VAL A 615 14.65 -11.35 17.95
C VAL A 615 14.79 -11.24 19.47
N CYS A 616 14.15 -12.12 20.23
CA CYS A 616 14.28 -12.17 21.69
C CYS A 616 15.74 -12.46 22.13
N LYS A 617 16.41 -13.42 21.48
CA LYS A 617 17.83 -13.74 21.70
C LYS A 617 18.75 -12.56 21.38
N ILE A 618 18.50 -11.82 20.30
CA ILE A 618 19.26 -10.61 19.94
C ILE A 618 19.12 -9.55 21.04
N VAL A 619 17.90 -9.27 21.51
CA VAL A 619 17.64 -8.29 22.57
C VAL A 619 18.29 -8.68 23.91
N VAL A 620 18.21 -9.95 24.31
CA VAL A 620 18.89 -10.46 25.53
C VAL A 620 20.42 -10.38 25.38
N THR A 621 20.96 -10.68 24.20
CA THR A 621 22.40 -10.60 23.94
C THR A 621 22.90 -9.16 23.97
N TYR A 622 22.17 -8.22 23.37
CA TYR A 622 22.42 -6.78 23.51
C TYR A 622 22.48 -6.37 24.97
N CYS A 623 21.50 -6.77 25.79
CA CYS A 623 21.45 -6.43 27.21
C CYS A 623 22.72 -6.91 27.95
N HIS A 624 23.18 -8.13 27.70
CA HIS A 624 24.43 -8.64 28.28
C HIS A 624 25.67 -7.89 27.79
N ARG A 625 25.72 -7.52 26.50
CA ARG A 625 26.84 -6.74 25.92
C ARG A 625 26.86 -5.30 26.47
N LEU A 626 25.71 -4.65 26.60
CA LEU A 626 25.56 -3.32 27.19
C LEU A 626 25.99 -3.31 28.66
N LYS A 627 25.62 -4.33 29.43
CA LYS A 627 26.06 -4.55 30.82
C LYS A 627 27.58 -4.72 30.94
N ALA A 628 28.22 -5.41 29.99
CA ALA A 628 29.68 -5.50 29.93
C ALA A 628 30.32 -4.15 29.54
N ARG A 629 29.72 -3.42 28.58
CA ARG A 629 30.19 -2.10 28.12
C ARG A 629 30.17 -1.06 29.24
N VAL A 630 29.09 -0.96 30.01
CA VAL A 630 28.97 0.02 31.11
C VAL A 630 29.94 -0.27 32.26
N ARG A 631 30.23 -1.55 32.57
CA ARG A 631 31.28 -1.91 33.54
C ARG A 631 32.65 -1.40 33.08
N MET A 632 33.04 -1.74 31.85
CA MET A 632 34.32 -1.34 31.26
C MET A 632 34.55 0.18 31.16
N LEU A 633 33.49 0.96 30.92
CA LEU A 633 33.55 2.42 30.90
C LEU A 633 33.49 3.01 32.32
N SER A 634 32.62 2.47 33.19
CA SER A 634 32.44 2.96 34.56
C SER A 634 33.65 2.75 35.47
N GLU A 635 34.48 1.72 35.24
CA GLU A 635 35.71 1.50 36.01
C GLU A 635 36.81 2.52 35.68
N LYS A 636 36.72 3.17 34.52
CA LYS A 636 37.71 4.14 34.01
C LYS A 636 37.26 5.60 34.15
N SER A 637 36.07 5.82 34.71
CA SER A 637 35.42 7.14 34.80
C SER A 637 35.27 7.57 36.25
N ASP A 638 35.05 8.87 36.48
CA ASP A 638 34.66 9.39 37.79
C ASP A 638 33.27 8.88 38.21
N HIS A 639 32.97 8.95 39.52
CA HIS A 639 31.70 8.50 40.09
C HIS A 639 30.48 9.18 39.44
N GLY A 640 30.56 10.48 39.12
CA GLY A 640 29.47 11.23 38.48
C GLY A 640 29.21 10.75 37.06
N SER A 641 30.25 10.67 36.22
CA SER A 641 30.11 10.13 34.86
C SER A 641 29.62 8.67 34.85
N ALA A 642 30.02 7.86 35.83
CA ALA A 642 29.51 6.51 36.01
C ALA A 642 28.00 6.46 36.32
N ILE A 643 27.49 7.35 37.17
CA ILE A 643 26.05 7.53 37.44
C ILE A 643 25.30 7.88 36.15
N LYS A 644 25.83 8.84 35.37
CA LYS A 644 25.21 9.27 34.10
C LYS A 644 25.10 8.14 33.07
N MET A 645 26.18 7.37 32.88
CA MET A 645 26.17 6.22 31.97
C MET A 645 25.18 5.13 32.42
N LEU A 646 25.04 4.88 33.73
CA LEU A 646 24.05 3.92 34.25
C LEU A 646 22.61 4.39 33.99
N CYS A 647 22.35 5.70 34.04
CA CYS A 647 21.03 6.25 33.70
C CYS A 647 20.67 6.00 32.24
N VAL A 648 21.60 6.26 31.31
CA VAL A 648 21.41 5.98 29.87
C VAL A 648 21.14 4.49 29.64
N VAL A 649 21.90 3.59 30.27
CA VAL A 649 21.67 2.13 30.17
C VAL A 649 20.28 1.72 30.67
N VAL A 650 19.77 2.31 31.75
CA VAL A 650 18.40 2.05 32.23
C VAL A 650 17.36 2.48 31.19
N ASN A 651 17.56 3.63 30.55
CA ASN A 651 16.67 4.11 29.49
C ASN A 651 16.73 3.25 28.22
N ASP A 652 17.93 2.78 27.83
CA ASP A 652 18.12 1.87 26.69
C ASP A 652 17.33 0.57 26.89
N LEU A 653 17.45 -0.03 28.08
CA LEU A 653 16.76 -1.27 28.40
C LEU A 653 15.24 -1.09 28.51
N GLU A 654 14.77 0.05 29.03
CA GLU A 654 13.34 0.36 29.11
C GLU A 654 12.73 0.67 27.73
N TYR A 655 13.46 1.39 26.87
CA TYR A 655 13.09 1.60 25.48
C TYR A 655 12.95 0.26 24.75
N LEU A 656 13.91 -0.66 24.91
CA LEU A 656 13.81 -2.01 24.33
C LEU A 656 12.68 -2.84 24.95
N ARG A 657 12.37 -2.68 26.24
CA ARG A 657 11.21 -3.31 26.87
C ARG A 657 9.90 -2.88 26.20
N SER A 658 9.79 -1.60 25.85
CA SER A 658 8.66 -1.05 25.09
C SER A 658 8.60 -1.58 23.64
N VAL A 659 9.74 -1.71 22.96
CA VAL A 659 9.81 -2.25 21.59
C VAL A 659 9.44 -3.72 21.55
N VAL A 660 9.91 -4.52 22.53
CA VAL A 660 9.54 -5.93 22.67
C VAL A 660 8.03 -6.08 22.98
N ALA A 661 7.44 -5.16 23.75
CA ALA A 661 5.98 -5.14 23.95
C ALA A 661 5.18 -4.88 22.65
N GLN A 662 5.75 -4.13 21.70
CA GLN A 662 5.14 -3.83 20.40
C GLN A 662 5.45 -4.88 19.32
N LEU A 663 6.30 -5.87 19.60
CA LEU A 663 6.69 -6.91 18.64
C LEU A 663 5.49 -7.67 18.01
N PRO A 664 4.42 -8.03 18.76
CA PRO A 664 3.23 -8.67 18.18
C PRO A 664 2.54 -7.85 17.09
N ALA A 665 2.55 -6.52 17.23
CA ALA A 665 2.00 -5.60 16.23
C ALA A 665 2.93 -5.47 15.02
N LYS A 666 4.24 -5.31 15.25
CA LYS A 666 5.25 -5.21 14.18
C LYS A 666 5.32 -6.47 13.31
N LEU A 667 5.21 -7.66 13.91
CA LEU A 667 5.18 -8.95 13.21
C LEU A 667 3.78 -9.37 12.73
N LYS A 668 2.78 -8.49 12.88
CA LYS A 668 1.39 -8.68 12.42
C LYS A 668 0.78 -10.01 12.86
N TRP A 669 0.94 -10.38 14.15
CA TRP A 669 0.48 -11.67 14.68
C TRP A 669 -1.02 -11.93 14.44
N ALA A 670 -1.88 -10.90 14.47
CA ALA A 670 -3.30 -11.04 14.15
C ALA A 670 -3.55 -11.52 12.69
N ALA A 671 -2.76 -11.04 11.72
CA ALA A 671 -2.86 -11.47 10.33
C ALA A 671 -2.20 -12.84 10.08
N LEU A 672 -1.32 -13.30 10.97
CA LEU A 672 -0.89 -14.70 10.98
C LEU A 672 -1.99 -15.60 11.58
N TRP A 673 -2.55 -15.22 12.74
CA TRP A 673 -3.59 -15.98 13.42
C TRP A 673 -4.78 -16.31 12.50
N GLU A 674 -5.31 -15.32 11.77
CA GLU A 674 -6.45 -15.55 10.87
C GLU A 674 -6.11 -16.55 9.74
N ARG A 675 -4.84 -16.64 9.33
CA ARG A 675 -4.36 -17.63 8.37
C ARG A 675 -4.12 -19.01 8.99
N THR A 676 -3.71 -19.10 10.26
CA THR A 676 -3.33 -20.36 10.93
C THR A 676 -4.42 -20.99 11.80
N ARG A 677 -5.53 -20.27 12.08
CA ARG A 677 -6.61 -20.68 13.00
C ARG A 677 -7.28 -22.03 12.71
N HIS A 678 -7.11 -22.56 11.50
CA HIS A 678 -7.68 -23.85 11.08
C HIS A 678 -6.72 -25.03 11.30
N ALA A 679 -5.42 -24.77 11.48
CA ALA A 679 -4.38 -25.77 11.71
C ALA A 679 -3.86 -25.75 13.16
N ILE A 680 -3.95 -24.60 13.85
CA ILE A 680 -3.28 -24.38 15.15
C ILE A 680 -4.29 -23.92 16.19
N GLY A 681 -4.27 -24.56 17.37
CA GLY A 681 -5.12 -24.19 18.48
C GLY A 681 -4.81 -22.81 19.06
N GLU A 682 -5.84 -22.04 19.40
CA GLU A 682 -5.73 -20.68 19.93
C GLU A 682 -4.81 -20.59 21.15
N SER A 683 -4.96 -21.53 22.09
CA SER A 683 -4.09 -21.63 23.27
C SER A 683 -2.63 -21.91 22.92
N GLN A 684 -2.35 -22.74 21.93
CA GLN A 684 -0.99 -23.02 21.47
C GLN A 684 -0.36 -21.78 20.81
N PHE A 685 -1.11 -21.10 19.92
CA PHE A 685 -0.65 -19.90 19.24
C PHE A 685 -0.30 -18.78 20.24
N HIS A 686 -1.26 -18.44 21.11
CA HIS A 686 -1.07 -17.36 22.08
C HIS A 686 -0.03 -17.70 23.13
N ASN A 687 -0.08 -18.89 23.75
CA ASN A 687 0.85 -19.22 24.83
C ASN A 687 2.29 -19.31 24.33
N THR A 688 2.57 -19.94 23.19
CA THR A 688 3.96 -20.10 22.70
C THR A 688 4.59 -18.76 22.36
N LEU A 689 3.90 -17.92 21.58
CA LEU A 689 4.46 -16.64 21.13
C LEU A 689 4.51 -15.61 22.27
N GLN A 690 3.45 -15.51 23.09
CA GLN A 690 3.46 -14.57 24.23
C GLN A 690 4.46 -14.98 25.32
N ALA A 691 4.68 -16.28 25.57
CA ALA A 691 5.67 -16.72 26.56
C ALA A 691 7.09 -16.26 26.22
N GLN A 692 7.50 -16.31 24.95
CA GLN A 692 8.83 -15.82 24.52
C GLN A 692 8.99 -14.30 24.76
N VAL A 693 7.96 -13.52 24.43
CA VAL A 693 7.93 -12.07 24.65
C VAL A 693 7.93 -11.74 26.15
N GLN A 694 7.09 -12.39 26.95
CA GLN A 694 7.01 -12.20 28.40
C GLN A 694 8.30 -12.64 29.12
N GLN A 695 8.93 -13.74 28.71
CA GLN A 695 10.22 -14.19 29.23
C GLN A 695 11.31 -13.13 28.99
N THR A 696 11.30 -12.51 27.80
CA THR A 696 12.25 -11.47 27.39
C THR A 696 12.01 -10.14 28.12
N GLN A 697 10.74 -9.71 28.24
CA GLN A 697 10.37 -8.57 29.09
C GLN A 697 10.75 -8.79 30.56
N GLY A 698 10.56 -10.01 31.08
CA GLY A 698 10.99 -10.39 32.41
C GLY A 698 12.51 -10.37 32.60
N ALA A 699 13.28 -10.73 31.56
CA ALA A 699 14.73 -10.63 31.55
C ALA A 699 15.20 -9.16 31.56
N LEU A 700 14.67 -8.32 30.66
CA LEU A 700 14.94 -6.88 30.63
C LEU A 700 14.58 -6.21 31.96
N GLY A 701 13.41 -6.53 32.53
CA GLY A 701 13.00 -6.00 33.84
C GLY A 701 13.90 -6.43 35.00
N ARG A 702 14.48 -7.64 34.98
CA ARG A 702 15.51 -8.05 35.96
C ARG A 702 16.79 -7.26 35.78
N GLU A 703 17.18 -6.99 34.54
CA GLU A 703 18.41 -6.27 34.21
C GLU A 703 18.33 -4.77 34.49
N ILE A 704 17.18 -4.13 34.23
CA ILE A 704 16.87 -2.76 34.68
C ILE A 704 17.01 -2.65 36.21
N ARG A 705 16.41 -3.59 36.96
CA ARG A 705 16.57 -3.64 38.42
C ARG A 705 18.02 -3.87 38.86
N SER A 706 18.80 -4.68 38.13
CA SER A 706 20.23 -4.88 38.40
C SER A 706 21.07 -3.63 38.13
N ALA A 707 20.75 -2.85 37.09
CA ALA A 707 21.41 -1.59 36.79
C ALA A 707 21.08 -0.52 37.84
N LEU A 708 19.79 -0.41 38.23
CA LEU A 708 19.33 0.52 39.26
C LEU A 708 19.84 0.16 40.67
N ASP A 709 20.00 -1.12 41.02
CA ASP A 709 20.67 -1.56 42.24
C ASP A 709 22.17 -1.17 42.23
N THR A 710 22.83 -1.29 41.08
CA THR A 710 24.23 -0.86 40.92
C THR A 710 24.37 0.66 41.07
N LEU A 711 23.47 1.44 40.47
CA LEU A 711 23.36 2.89 40.64
C LEU A 711 23.10 3.26 42.11
N SER A 712 22.12 2.60 42.73
CA SER A 712 21.74 2.82 44.13
C SER A 712 22.90 2.56 45.07
N LYS A 713 23.69 1.49 44.85
CA LYS A 713 24.86 1.16 45.67
C LYS A 713 25.95 2.25 45.59
N LYS A 714 26.19 2.83 44.41
CA LYS A 714 27.14 3.93 44.24
C LYS A 714 26.69 5.20 44.98
N LEU A 715 25.45 5.62 44.76
CA LEU A 715 24.86 6.78 45.43
C LEU A 715 24.87 6.60 46.96
N ASN A 716 24.51 5.42 47.47
CA ASN A 716 24.54 5.12 48.91
C ASN A 716 25.96 5.20 49.51
N ALA A 717 27.00 4.74 48.79
CA ALA A 717 28.39 4.83 49.27
C ALA A 717 28.87 6.29 49.37
N ASP A 718 28.46 7.14 48.42
CA ASP A 718 28.74 8.57 48.44
C ASP A 718 27.97 9.24 49.60
N ILE A 719 26.67 8.93 49.79
CA ILE A 719 25.85 9.39 50.93
C ILE A 719 26.50 9.01 52.26
N GLU A 720 26.91 7.76 52.44
CA GLU A 720 27.58 7.30 53.67
C GLU A 720 28.87 8.10 53.93
N THR A 721 29.64 8.39 52.88
CA THR A 721 30.88 9.17 52.97
C THR A 721 30.62 10.60 53.45
N TYR A 722 29.60 11.28 52.91
CA TYR A 722 29.20 12.60 53.39
C TYR A 722 28.64 12.56 54.83
N VAL A 723 27.82 11.56 55.17
CA VAL A 723 27.26 11.39 56.53
C VAL A 723 28.37 11.17 57.56
N ARG A 724 29.40 10.40 57.21
CA ARG A 724 30.60 10.21 58.05
C ARG A 724 31.40 11.51 58.24
N GLY A 725 31.42 12.39 57.24
CA GLY A 725 31.97 13.75 57.36
C GLY A 725 31.20 14.68 58.31
N MET A 726 29.88 14.48 58.44
CA MET A 726 29.06 15.24 59.39
C MET A 726 29.36 14.86 60.86
N SER A 727 29.78 13.62 61.14
CA SER A 727 30.12 13.19 62.50
C SER A 727 31.50 13.67 62.95
N THR A 728 32.51 13.72 62.08
CA THR A 728 33.82 14.30 62.41
C THR A 728 33.77 15.81 62.64
N THR A 729 32.80 16.49 62.00
CA THR A 729 32.52 17.93 62.19
C THR A 729 31.83 18.24 63.54
N THR A 730 31.72 17.28 64.46
CA THR A 730 31.25 17.52 65.85
C THR A 730 32.26 18.27 66.71
N GLN A 731 33.54 18.31 66.33
CA GLN A 731 34.60 18.99 67.09
C GLN A 731 34.60 20.52 66.90
N ASN A 732 33.92 21.05 65.87
CA ASN A 732 33.83 22.48 65.58
C ASN A 732 32.38 22.98 65.76
N PRO A 733 32.02 23.60 66.90
CA PRO A 733 30.65 24.07 67.17
C PRO A 733 30.26 25.35 66.40
N SER A 734 31.14 25.90 65.57
CA SER A 734 30.94 27.17 64.84
C SER A 734 30.14 27.07 63.53
N LYS A 735 29.76 25.85 63.09
CA LYS A 735 28.97 25.64 61.87
C LYS A 735 27.53 25.26 62.22
N SER A 736 26.57 25.93 61.57
CA SER A 736 25.14 25.68 61.76
C SER A 736 24.74 24.26 61.33
N THR A 737 23.53 23.84 61.69
CA THR A 737 22.95 22.56 61.25
C THR A 737 22.89 22.48 59.72
N GLU A 738 22.56 23.59 59.07
CA GLU A 738 22.41 23.74 57.62
C GLU A 738 23.77 23.68 56.90
N ASP A 739 24.79 24.39 57.42
CA ASP A 739 26.16 24.36 56.88
C ASP A 739 26.76 22.95 56.88
N ALA A 740 26.41 22.13 57.86
CA ALA A 740 26.90 20.75 57.97
C ALA A 740 26.23 19.80 56.96
N ALA A 741 24.94 20.01 56.66
CA ALA A 741 24.19 19.22 55.68
C ALA A 741 24.43 19.67 54.23
N THR A 742 24.76 20.94 54.01
CA THR A 742 24.92 21.58 52.68
C THR A 742 25.76 20.78 51.67
N PRO A 743 26.91 20.16 52.01
CA PRO A 743 27.70 19.39 51.04
C PRO A 743 26.96 18.17 50.48
N LEU A 744 26.25 17.44 51.35
CA LEU A 744 25.42 16.31 50.95
C LEU A 744 24.22 16.79 50.12
N MET A 745 23.59 17.89 50.54
CA MET A 745 22.42 18.43 49.82
C MET A 745 22.78 18.87 48.41
N ARG A 746 23.87 19.60 48.19
CA ARG A 746 24.32 20.01 46.84
C ARG A 746 24.69 18.81 45.94
N TYR A 747 25.26 17.76 46.52
CA TYR A 747 25.53 16.52 45.79
C TYR A 747 24.23 15.83 45.37
N LEU A 748 23.30 15.65 46.31
CA LEU A 748 22.02 14.99 46.04
C LEU A 748 21.13 15.79 45.11
N GLU A 749 21.04 17.11 45.28
CA GLU A 749 20.34 18.01 44.37
C GLU A 749 20.87 17.84 42.95
N LYS A 750 22.20 17.87 42.75
CA LYS A 750 22.83 17.68 41.44
C LYS A 750 22.52 16.31 40.82
N GLU A 751 22.70 15.22 41.56
CA GLU A 751 22.54 13.87 40.99
C GLU A 751 21.06 13.45 40.86
N LEU A 752 20.17 13.83 41.80
CA LEU A 752 18.73 13.61 41.71
C LEU A 752 18.07 14.51 40.65
N HIS A 753 18.51 15.76 40.48
CA HIS A 753 18.05 16.60 39.38
C HIS A 753 18.46 16.02 38.03
N TYR A 754 19.72 15.58 37.89
CA TYR A 754 20.16 14.90 36.67
C TYR A 754 19.33 13.63 36.40
N MET A 755 19.07 12.81 37.42
CA MET A 755 18.19 11.64 37.31
C MET A 755 16.75 12.04 36.94
N ASN A 756 16.18 13.10 37.51
CA ASN A 756 14.85 13.61 37.18
C ASN A 756 14.74 13.99 35.70
N GLU A 757 15.70 14.77 35.20
CA GLU A 757 15.76 15.16 33.80
C GLU A 757 16.02 13.99 32.84
N ASN A 758 16.90 13.05 33.22
CA ASN A 758 17.46 12.08 32.28
C ASN A 758 16.95 10.64 32.43
N LEU A 759 16.26 10.24 33.49
CA LEU A 759 15.60 8.93 33.58
C LEU A 759 14.17 8.96 33.00
N VAL A 760 13.68 7.78 32.61
CA VAL A 760 12.29 7.54 32.19
C VAL A 760 11.39 7.35 33.43
N GLN A 761 10.20 7.97 33.46
CA GLN A 761 9.37 8.13 34.67
C GLN A 761 8.93 6.79 35.29
N GLU A 762 8.69 5.80 34.45
CA GLU A 762 8.33 4.42 34.79
C GLU A 762 9.35 3.74 35.73
N ASN A 763 10.61 4.21 35.73
CA ASN A 763 11.68 3.69 36.57
C ASN A 763 11.85 4.43 37.91
N PHE A 764 11.12 5.51 38.20
CA PHE A 764 11.30 6.27 39.46
C PHE A 764 10.80 5.52 40.68
N ASN A 765 9.75 4.72 40.55
CA ASN A 765 9.28 3.81 41.61
C ASN A 765 10.38 2.81 42.05
N LEU A 766 11.34 2.52 41.16
CA LEU A 766 12.48 1.65 41.43
C LEU A 766 13.66 2.39 42.14
N LEU A 767 13.50 3.67 42.50
CA LEU A 767 14.38 4.39 43.44
C LEU A 767 14.04 4.11 44.92
N THR A 768 12.92 3.44 45.21
CA THR A 768 12.55 3.01 46.58
C THR A 768 13.66 2.27 47.33
N PRO A 769 14.48 1.38 46.72
CA PRO A 769 15.63 0.76 47.38
C PRO A 769 16.74 1.76 47.75
N LEU A 770 16.96 2.80 46.94
CA LEU A 770 17.92 3.86 47.25
C LEU A 770 17.46 4.65 48.49
N TRP A 771 16.18 5.03 48.55
CA TRP A 771 15.59 5.66 49.74
C TRP A 771 15.74 4.80 50.99
N ASN A 772 15.28 3.54 50.93
CA ASN A 772 15.31 2.63 52.07
C ASN A 772 16.74 2.36 52.58
N ASN A 773 17.72 2.25 51.68
CA ASN A 773 19.12 2.12 52.06
C ASN A 773 19.68 3.42 52.65
N SER A 774 19.29 4.59 52.14
CA SER A 774 19.69 5.90 52.69
C SER A 774 19.19 6.06 54.13
N VAL A 775 17.92 5.72 54.39
CA VAL A 775 17.33 5.67 55.75
C VAL A 775 18.09 4.71 56.67
N LYS A 776 18.45 3.51 56.17
CA LYS A 776 19.22 2.53 56.95
C LYS A 776 20.64 3.00 57.26
N ILE A 777 21.32 3.66 56.33
CA ILE A 777 22.64 4.26 56.54
C ILE A 777 22.59 5.34 57.62
N LEU A 778 21.60 6.24 57.56
CA LEU A 778 21.40 7.26 58.60
C LEU A 778 21.13 6.64 59.97
N TYR A 779 20.32 5.58 60.05
CA TYR A 779 20.04 4.87 61.30
C TYR A 779 21.29 4.17 61.86
N GLN A 780 22.03 3.45 61.02
CA GLN A 780 23.27 2.75 61.41
C GLN A 780 24.34 3.75 61.88
N MET A 781 24.50 4.87 61.18
CA MET A 781 25.43 5.94 61.57
C MET A 781 25.00 6.60 62.89
N ALA A 782 23.71 6.89 63.09
CA ALA A 782 23.21 7.45 64.34
C ALA A 782 23.42 6.50 65.53
N ALA A 783 23.10 5.21 65.36
CA ALA A 783 23.28 4.19 66.38
C ALA A 783 24.76 3.93 66.72
N ALA A 784 25.65 3.92 65.72
CA ALA A 784 27.09 3.72 65.93
C ALA A 784 27.76 4.84 66.74
N HIS A 785 27.27 6.09 66.63
CA HIS A 785 27.81 7.25 67.36
C HIS A 785 27.18 7.43 68.76
N SER A 786 26.30 6.52 69.20
CA SER A 786 25.55 6.63 70.47
C SER A 786 26.40 6.72 71.74
N HIS A 787 27.68 6.34 71.69
CA HIS A 787 28.62 6.38 72.81
C HIS A 787 29.56 7.59 72.83
N GLN A 788 29.46 8.51 71.85
CA GLN A 788 30.37 9.66 71.72
C GLN A 788 29.75 10.99 72.19
N GLY A 789 30.60 11.91 72.64
CA GLY A 789 30.20 13.28 72.96
C GLY A 789 29.71 14.03 71.71
N GLY A 790 28.68 14.88 71.86
CA GLY A 790 28.10 15.61 70.73
C GLY A 790 26.93 14.92 70.02
N LEU A 791 26.49 13.73 70.46
CA LEU A 791 25.37 12.97 69.88
C LEU A 791 24.10 13.82 69.65
N MET A 792 23.77 14.77 70.54
CA MET A 792 22.61 15.66 70.37
C MET A 792 22.72 16.51 69.09
N VAL A 793 23.87 17.15 68.87
CA VAL A 793 24.14 18.00 67.69
C VAL A 793 24.20 17.14 66.44
N PHE A 794 24.77 15.94 66.53
CA PHE A 794 24.80 14.99 65.41
C PHE A 794 23.40 14.50 65.04
N CYS A 795 22.58 14.05 65.99
CA CYS A 795 21.20 13.63 65.72
C CYS A 795 20.32 14.78 65.21
N HIS A 796 20.54 16.02 65.67
CA HIS A 796 19.86 17.21 65.15
C HIS A 796 20.26 17.51 63.70
N ARG A 797 21.56 17.42 63.35
CA ARG A 797 22.06 17.48 61.96
C ARG A 797 21.46 16.38 61.09
N LEU A 798 21.43 15.13 61.56
CA LEU A 798 20.83 14.02 60.81
C LEU A 798 19.30 14.16 60.65
N LEU A 799 18.59 14.76 61.62
CA LEU A 799 17.15 15.01 61.52
C LEU A 799 16.84 16.04 60.43
N TYR A 800 17.62 17.13 60.37
CA TYR A 800 17.52 18.11 59.29
C TYR A 800 17.84 17.47 57.92
N THR A 801 18.95 16.74 57.83
CA THR A 801 19.31 15.99 56.60
C THR A 801 18.21 15.01 56.17
N LEU A 802 17.53 14.33 57.11
CA LEU A 802 16.42 13.42 56.80
C LEU A 802 15.21 14.16 56.21
N GLN A 803 14.89 15.35 56.72
CA GLN A 803 13.81 16.20 56.19
C GLN A 803 14.15 16.71 54.78
N CYS A 804 15.38 17.15 54.54
CA CYS A 804 15.81 17.59 53.22
C CYS A 804 15.86 16.42 52.22
N LEU A 805 16.28 15.24 52.66
CA LEU A 805 16.21 14.00 51.87
C LEU A 805 14.78 13.64 51.47
N GLU A 806 13.84 13.68 52.42
CA GLU A 806 12.41 13.45 52.15
C GLU A 806 11.88 14.41 51.06
N GLN A 807 12.23 15.69 51.12
CA GLN A 807 11.87 16.68 50.10
C GLN A 807 12.50 16.35 48.73
N CYS A 808 13.81 16.06 48.69
CA CYS A 808 14.51 15.74 47.44
C CYS A 808 14.00 14.45 46.77
N PHE A 809 13.65 13.41 47.54
CA PHE A 809 13.09 12.17 46.99
C PHE A 809 11.61 12.29 46.62
N HIS A 810 10.87 13.21 47.24
CA HIS A 810 9.48 13.50 46.87
C HIS A 810 9.37 14.36 45.59
N GLY A 811 10.28 15.32 45.41
CA GLY A 811 10.41 16.10 44.16
C GLY A 811 9.14 16.84 43.74
N GLU A 812 8.45 17.45 44.72
CA GLU A 812 7.15 18.15 44.51
C GLU A 812 6.06 17.27 43.87
N GLY A 813 6.11 15.96 44.10
CA GLY A 813 5.18 14.97 43.53
C GLY A 813 5.66 14.32 42.23
N ASN A 814 6.80 14.73 41.68
CA ASN A 814 7.41 14.09 40.51
C ASN A 814 8.31 12.89 40.88
N GLY A 815 8.66 12.74 42.16
CA GLY A 815 9.48 11.66 42.69
C GLY A 815 8.66 10.53 43.31
N LEU A 816 9.10 10.04 44.48
CA LEU A 816 8.41 9.00 45.24
C LEU A 816 7.20 9.57 46.00
N PRO A 817 6.08 8.82 46.08
CA PRO A 817 4.91 9.24 46.84
C PRO A 817 5.17 9.15 48.36
N LEU A 818 4.52 10.03 49.12
CA LEU A 818 4.73 10.18 50.57
C LEU A 818 4.45 8.89 51.35
N GLU A 819 3.49 8.06 50.93
CA GLU A 819 3.20 6.77 51.57
C GLU A 819 4.38 5.78 51.44
N THR A 820 5.15 5.86 50.35
CA THR A 820 6.34 5.02 50.13
C THR A 820 7.54 5.56 50.90
N LEU A 821 7.65 6.89 51.04
CA LEU A 821 8.71 7.53 51.83
C LEU A 821 8.54 7.28 53.34
N HIS A 822 7.30 7.34 53.84
CA HIS A 822 6.95 7.17 55.27
C HIS A 822 6.89 5.69 55.70
N SER A 823 7.88 4.90 55.29
CA SER A 823 8.09 3.52 55.73
C SER A 823 8.30 3.42 57.24
N ASP A 824 8.11 2.23 57.80
CA ASP A 824 8.28 2.05 59.26
C ASP A 824 9.75 2.22 59.68
N ASP A 825 10.71 1.90 58.81
CA ASP A 825 12.13 2.23 58.98
C ASP A 825 12.34 3.76 59.08
N TYR A 826 11.67 4.56 58.23
CA TYR A 826 11.72 6.02 58.31
C TYR A 826 11.08 6.54 59.60
N LYS A 827 9.91 6.02 59.99
CA LYS A 827 9.22 6.43 61.22
C LYS A 827 10.07 6.11 62.46
N ALA A 828 10.69 4.93 62.51
CA ALA A 828 11.60 4.52 63.56
C ALA A 828 12.85 5.41 63.63
N LEU A 829 13.47 5.72 62.49
CA LEU A 829 14.60 6.66 62.42
C LEU A 829 14.20 8.06 62.88
N LYS A 830 13.08 8.61 62.39
CA LYS A 830 12.58 9.94 62.73
C LYS A 830 12.32 10.05 64.23
N ALA A 831 11.67 9.04 64.83
CA ALA A 831 11.47 8.96 66.27
C ALA A 831 12.81 8.91 67.02
N TYR A 832 13.72 8.01 66.62
CA TYR A 832 15.04 7.87 67.23
C TYR A 832 15.82 9.19 67.22
N LEU A 833 15.95 9.84 66.06
CA LEU A 833 16.65 11.11 65.92
C LEU A 833 15.98 12.23 66.72
N THR A 834 14.65 12.33 66.67
CA THR A 834 13.89 13.31 67.45
C THR A 834 14.17 13.17 68.94
N HIS A 835 14.10 11.95 69.50
CA HIS A 835 14.39 11.72 70.91
C HIS A 835 15.85 12.04 71.28
N HIS A 836 16.83 11.66 70.47
CA HIS A 836 18.25 11.89 70.78
C HIS A 836 18.73 13.34 70.52
N SER A 837 17.99 14.11 69.71
CA SER A 837 18.22 15.55 69.48
C SER A 837 17.67 16.48 70.56
N LEU A 838 16.78 16.01 71.44
CA LEU A 838 16.24 16.84 72.53
C LEU A 838 17.31 17.17 73.58
N SER A 839 17.23 18.38 74.12
CA SER A 839 17.99 18.78 75.31
C SER A 839 17.55 17.98 76.54
N SER A 840 18.41 17.90 77.56
CA SER A 840 18.11 17.12 78.75
C SER A 840 16.86 17.60 79.50
N ARG A 841 16.62 18.93 79.52
CA ARG A 841 15.43 19.54 80.14
C ARG A 841 14.14 19.13 79.43
N GLN A 842 14.11 19.25 78.10
CA GLN A 842 12.98 18.80 77.27
C GLN A 842 12.68 17.29 77.37
N LEU A 843 13.69 16.47 77.69
CA LEU A 843 13.48 15.05 77.96
C LEU A 843 12.82 14.80 79.34
N VAL A 844 13.09 15.65 80.34
CA VAL A 844 12.37 15.62 81.63
C VAL A 844 10.92 16.10 81.44
N ASP A 845 10.70 17.16 80.66
CA ASP A 845 9.36 17.68 80.36
C ASP A 845 8.48 16.58 79.74
N LYS A 846 8.98 15.93 78.68
CA LYS A 846 8.27 14.81 78.03
C LYS A 846 8.06 13.60 78.95
N TYR A 847 8.98 13.34 79.89
CA TYR A 847 8.79 12.29 80.89
C TYR A 847 7.62 12.63 81.84
N LEU A 848 7.53 13.88 82.31
CA LEU A 848 6.47 14.34 83.19
C LEU A 848 5.13 14.45 82.46
N GLU A 849 5.09 14.92 81.21
CA GLU A 849 3.89 14.90 80.36
C GLU A 849 3.36 13.47 80.17
N GLY A 850 4.26 12.50 79.95
CA GLY A 850 3.90 11.08 79.90
C GLY A 850 3.30 10.58 81.22
N LYS A 851 3.80 11.05 82.38
CA LYS A 851 3.28 10.69 83.70
C LYS A 851 1.93 11.35 84.03
N ILE A 852 1.73 12.60 83.63
CA ILE A 852 0.43 13.29 83.70
C ILE A 852 -0.61 12.55 82.85
N LEU A 853 -0.24 12.11 81.65
CA LEU A 853 -1.14 11.34 80.79
C LEU A 853 -1.44 9.95 81.39
N GLU A 854 -0.45 9.27 81.96
CA GLU A 854 -0.64 8.01 82.69
C GLU A 854 -1.60 8.18 83.89
N GLN A 855 -1.48 9.27 84.66
CA GLN A 855 -2.42 9.60 85.73
C GLN A 855 -3.85 9.76 85.22
N ARG A 856 -4.06 10.52 84.14
CA ARG A 856 -5.40 10.79 83.57
C ARG A 856 -6.13 9.54 83.07
N VAL A 857 -5.39 8.49 82.70
CA VAL A 857 -5.95 7.23 82.19
C VAL A 857 -5.99 6.13 83.27
N THR A 858 -5.41 6.37 84.45
CA THR A 858 -5.38 5.38 85.54
C THR A 858 -6.75 5.28 86.22
N ALA A 859 -7.41 4.14 86.00
CA ALA A 859 -8.68 3.79 86.64
C ALA A 859 -8.46 2.76 87.76
N GLY A 860 -9.00 3.04 88.95
CA GLY A 860 -8.93 2.18 90.14
C GLY A 860 -7.85 2.58 91.14
N GLU A 861 -8.12 2.34 92.43
CA GLU A 861 -7.33 2.80 93.58
C GLU A 861 -6.53 1.65 94.20
N LYS A 862 -5.80 0.87 93.38
CA LYS A 862 -5.09 -0.35 93.82
C LYS A 862 -4.09 -0.11 94.97
N TYR A 863 -3.50 1.08 95.01
CA TYR A 863 -2.48 1.51 95.97
C TYR A 863 -3.01 2.61 96.89
N GLY A 864 -4.34 2.75 96.98
CA GLY A 864 -5.00 3.88 97.63
C GLY A 864 -5.13 5.12 96.74
N ALA A 865 -5.61 6.20 97.33
CA ALA A 865 -5.77 7.50 96.68
C ALA A 865 -5.62 8.65 97.69
N VAL A 866 -5.09 9.79 97.23
CA VAL A 866 -4.99 11.04 98.00
C VAL A 866 -6.05 12.01 97.50
N THR A 867 -6.76 12.66 98.43
CA THR A 867 -7.70 13.74 98.10
C THR A 867 -7.09 15.09 98.47
N LEU A 868 -6.94 15.95 97.47
CA LEU A 868 -6.43 17.31 97.61
C LEU A 868 -7.56 18.33 97.42
N ARG A 869 -7.41 19.51 98.02
CA ARG A 869 -8.17 20.72 97.67
C ARG A 869 -7.20 21.76 97.12
N THR A 870 -7.35 22.15 95.86
CA THR A 870 -6.38 23.02 95.16
C THR A 870 -7.03 24.26 94.56
N ASN A 871 -6.32 25.39 94.63
CA ASN A 871 -6.71 26.66 94.00
C ASN A 871 -5.47 27.49 93.67
N TYR A 872 -5.50 28.24 92.56
CA TYR A 872 -4.47 29.20 92.21
C TYR A 872 -5.02 30.63 92.24
N ARG A 873 -4.42 31.46 93.11
CA ARG A 873 -4.74 32.89 93.22
C ARG A 873 -3.88 33.69 92.26
N ARG A 874 -4.52 34.22 91.21
CA ARG A 874 -3.88 35.10 90.22
C ARG A 874 -3.44 36.45 90.82
N SER A 875 -4.09 36.93 91.87
CA SER A 875 -3.85 38.25 92.49
C SER A 875 -2.52 38.38 93.24
N ASP A 876 -2.09 37.32 93.94
CA ASP A 876 -0.81 37.26 94.66
C ASP A 876 0.15 36.17 94.13
N GLN A 877 -0.17 35.56 92.99
CA GLN A 877 0.58 34.48 92.32
C GLN A 877 0.90 33.31 93.25
N ARG A 878 -0.13 32.83 93.96
CA ARG A 878 -0.01 31.71 94.89
C ARG A 878 -0.82 30.50 94.47
N LEU A 879 -0.13 29.36 94.41
CA LEU A 879 -0.75 28.05 94.41
C LEU A 879 -1.00 27.63 95.87
N ARG A 880 -2.26 27.37 96.22
CA ARG A 880 -2.63 26.73 97.48
C ARG A 880 -3.01 25.28 97.22
N VAL A 881 -2.35 24.38 97.95
CA VAL A 881 -2.63 22.93 97.96
C VAL A 881 -2.92 22.52 99.39
N GLU A 882 -4.06 21.87 99.60
CA GLU A 882 -4.48 21.37 100.91
C GLU A 882 -4.66 19.87 100.82
N VAL A 883 -3.91 19.12 101.62
CA VAL A 883 -4.00 17.66 101.71
C VAL A 883 -5.11 17.33 102.70
N LEU A 884 -6.24 16.84 102.20
CA LEU A 884 -7.39 16.51 103.05
C LEU A 884 -7.15 15.15 103.71
N ASN A 885 -7.08 14.10 102.89
CA ASN A 885 -6.85 12.74 103.35
C ASN A 885 -6.13 11.87 102.33
N ALA A 886 -5.59 10.75 102.80
CA ALA A 886 -5.38 9.57 101.96
C ALA A 886 -6.36 8.46 102.39
N ALA A 887 -6.61 7.50 101.51
CA ALA A 887 -7.55 6.41 101.76
C ALA A 887 -7.16 5.14 101.01
N ASN A 888 -7.52 3.98 101.60
CA ASN A 888 -7.19 2.64 101.11
C ASN A 888 -5.68 2.44 100.89
N LEU A 889 -4.84 3.01 101.77
CA LEU A 889 -3.41 2.76 101.74
C LEU A 889 -3.12 1.28 102.05
N LEU A 890 -2.02 0.77 101.51
CA LEU A 890 -1.56 -0.59 101.78
C LEU A 890 -0.78 -0.58 103.10
N PRO A 891 -0.94 -1.58 103.99
CA PRO A 891 -0.12 -1.67 105.19
C PRO A 891 1.32 -2.00 104.81
N MET A 892 2.25 -1.16 105.25
CA MET A 892 3.69 -1.34 105.05
C MET A 892 4.31 -2.07 106.22
N ASP A 893 3.98 -1.60 107.43
CA ASP A 893 4.39 -2.18 108.68
C ASP A 893 3.38 -3.24 109.16
N SER A 894 3.55 -3.77 110.38
CA SER A 894 2.82 -4.94 110.92
C SER A 894 1.28 -4.82 111.02
N ASN A 895 0.61 -4.87 109.85
CA ASN A 895 -0.81 -4.62 109.54
C ASN A 895 -1.28 -3.16 109.48
N LEU A 896 -0.40 -2.16 109.64
CA LEU A 896 -0.71 -0.73 109.60
C LEU A 896 0.46 0.06 108.97
N SER A 897 0.28 1.36 108.74
CA SER A 897 1.34 2.28 108.29
C SER A 897 1.29 3.57 109.14
N ASP A 898 2.40 4.30 109.17
CA ASP A 898 2.60 5.66 109.69
C ASP A 898 2.73 6.69 108.53
N PRO A 899 1.71 6.90 107.67
CA PRO A 899 1.86 7.67 106.43
C PRO A 899 2.00 9.19 106.62
N TYR A 900 2.73 9.80 105.68
CA TYR A 900 2.75 11.24 105.42
C TYR A 900 2.78 11.53 103.91
N VAL A 901 2.32 12.72 103.52
CA VAL A 901 2.28 13.16 102.12
C VAL A 901 3.34 14.23 101.86
N GLN A 902 4.25 13.95 100.94
CA GLN A 902 5.21 14.91 100.40
C GLN A 902 4.67 15.52 99.09
N LEU A 903 4.73 16.85 98.99
CA LEU A 903 4.34 17.64 97.83
C LEU A 903 5.58 18.25 97.16
N CYS A 904 5.75 18.05 95.85
CA CYS A 904 6.84 18.60 95.05
C CYS A 904 6.30 19.22 93.76
N LEU A 905 6.74 20.42 93.38
CA LEU A 905 6.53 20.94 92.03
C LEU A 905 7.65 20.45 91.11
N GLU A 906 7.28 19.91 89.94
CA GLU A 906 8.19 19.41 88.91
C GLU A 906 7.76 19.99 87.54
N PRO A 907 8.69 20.22 86.59
CA PRO A 907 10.12 19.93 86.66
C PRO A 907 10.91 20.93 87.51
N PHE A 908 11.91 20.43 88.24
CA PHE A 908 12.82 21.26 89.07
C PHE A 908 13.39 22.50 88.34
N HIS A 909 13.74 22.41 87.06
CA HIS A 909 14.31 23.56 86.33
C HIS A 909 13.30 24.69 86.04
N THR A 910 11.99 24.43 86.19
CA THR A 910 10.92 25.45 86.14
C THR A 910 10.60 25.97 87.54
N PHE A 911 10.77 25.15 88.58
CA PHE A 911 10.49 25.48 89.99
C PHE A 911 11.73 25.40 90.92
N PRO A 912 12.89 25.98 90.57
CA PRO A 912 14.15 25.74 91.30
C PRO A 912 14.19 26.39 92.69
N LEU A 913 13.25 27.29 93.00
CA LEU A 913 13.14 28.03 94.26
C LEU A 913 12.04 27.49 95.19
N VAL A 914 11.30 26.45 94.80
CA VAL A 914 10.20 25.90 95.61
C VAL A 914 10.66 24.62 96.30
N GLU A 915 10.78 24.66 97.62
CA GLU A 915 11.16 23.49 98.41
C GLU A 915 9.99 22.48 98.56
N PRO A 916 10.29 21.16 98.62
CA PRO A 916 9.29 20.15 98.93
C PRO A 916 8.61 20.38 100.28
N CYS A 917 7.27 20.38 100.29
CA CYS A 917 6.48 20.42 101.51
C CYS A 917 6.12 19.00 101.97
N ARG A 918 5.85 18.79 103.26
CA ARG A 918 5.35 17.53 103.80
C ARG A 918 4.31 17.77 104.89
N THR A 919 3.34 16.87 104.99
CA THR A 919 2.38 16.83 106.11
C THR A 919 3.05 16.32 107.39
N GLN A 920 2.32 16.40 108.50
CA GLN A 920 2.63 15.61 109.69
C GLN A 920 2.43 14.11 109.40
N ILE A 921 3.16 13.29 110.14
CA ILE A 921 3.06 11.83 110.14
C ILE A 921 1.83 11.42 110.95
N LYS A 922 1.01 10.52 110.42
CA LYS A 922 -0.19 10.00 111.08
C LYS A 922 0.08 8.53 111.43
N SER A 923 0.29 8.23 112.71
CA SER A 923 0.69 6.87 113.09
C SER A 923 -0.47 5.88 113.03
N CYS A 924 -0.18 4.66 112.57
CA CYS A 924 -1.06 3.50 112.59
C CYS A 924 -2.40 3.68 111.84
N ASP A 925 -2.43 4.39 110.71
CA ASP A 925 -3.66 4.73 109.98
C ASP A 925 -3.53 4.55 108.45
N LEU A 926 -4.39 3.69 107.86
CA LEU A 926 -4.46 3.45 106.41
C LEU A 926 -5.45 4.40 105.68
N ASN A 927 -6.14 5.27 106.41
CA ASN A 927 -7.05 6.28 105.87
C ASN A 927 -6.82 7.67 106.53
N PRO A 928 -5.57 8.15 106.58
CA PRO A 928 -5.16 9.30 107.38
C PRO A 928 -5.87 10.59 106.95
N LEU A 929 -6.45 11.28 107.93
CA LEU A 929 -6.93 12.65 107.80
C LEU A 929 -5.79 13.62 108.15
N PHE A 930 -5.36 14.42 107.18
CA PHE A 930 -4.29 15.42 107.34
C PHE A 930 -4.89 16.80 107.62
N ASP A 931 -5.76 17.29 106.73
CA ASP A 931 -6.32 18.65 106.69
C ASP A 931 -5.24 19.76 106.79
N GLU A 932 -4.12 19.55 106.07
CA GLU A 932 -2.94 20.43 106.10
C GLU A 932 -2.80 21.24 104.79
N GLY A 933 -2.68 22.58 104.92
CA GLY A 933 -2.60 23.52 103.81
C GLY A 933 -1.21 24.12 103.59
N PHE A 934 -0.77 24.13 102.33
CA PHE A 934 0.51 24.66 101.87
C PHE A 934 0.29 25.73 100.79
N GLU A 935 1.06 26.82 100.84
CA GLU A 935 1.05 27.88 99.82
C GLU A 935 2.44 28.03 99.19
N SER A 936 2.51 28.06 97.86
CA SER A 936 3.74 28.28 97.08
C SER A 936 3.58 29.48 96.16
N LEU A 937 4.58 30.38 96.13
CA LEU A 937 4.60 31.53 95.24
C LEU A 937 5.18 31.10 93.88
N ILE A 938 4.33 31.00 92.86
CA ILE A 938 4.69 30.59 91.50
C ILE A 938 3.93 31.42 90.47
N GLY A 939 4.59 31.82 89.39
CA GLY A 939 3.97 32.58 88.31
C GLY A 939 3.06 31.74 87.42
N LEU A 940 2.10 32.40 86.76
CA LEU A 940 1.14 31.75 85.87
C LEU A 940 1.86 31.05 84.68
N ASP A 941 2.90 31.67 84.13
CA ASP A 941 3.72 31.10 83.05
C ASP A 941 4.41 29.79 83.47
N GLN A 942 4.86 29.68 84.73
CA GLN A 942 5.45 28.44 85.27
C GLN A 942 4.40 27.33 85.35
N CYS A 943 3.14 27.66 85.67
CA CYS A 943 2.02 26.71 85.65
C CYS A 943 1.68 26.25 84.22
N HIS A 944 1.95 27.07 83.20
CA HIS A 944 1.74 26.73 81.79
C HIS A 944 2.93 26.03 81.11
N ALA A 945 4.08 25.92 81.77
CA ALA A 945 5.26 25.24 81.23
C ALA A 945 4.98 23.77 80.81
N PRO A 946 5.73 23.22 79.85
CA PRO A 946 5.62 21.80 79.48
C PRO A 946 6.01 20.92 80.68
N GLY A 947 5.33 19.79 80.86
CA GLY A 947 5.54 18.89 82.00
C GLY A 947 5.20 19.43 83.40
N ALA A 948 4.72 20.67 83.54
CA ALA A 948 4.44 21.29 84.84
C ALA A 948 3.35 20.54 85.63
N CYS A 949 3.74 19.94 86.75
CA CYS A 949 2.87 19.19 87.64
C CYS A 949 3.26 19.31 89.12
N LEU A 950 2.25 19.15 89.97
CA LEU A 950 2.40 18.81 91.37
C LEU A 950 2.54 17.29 91.47
N VAL A 951 3.70 16.82 91.91
CA VAL A 951 3.95 15.44 92.29
C VAL A 951 3.63 15.27 93.77
N VAL A 952 2.64 14.43 94.02
CA VAL A 952 2.18 14.01 95.35
C VAL A 952 2.82 12.66 95.62
N THR A 953 3.49 12.49 96.75
CA THR A 953 4.14 11.21 97.11
C THR A 953 3.73 10.84 98.52
N VAL A 954 3.12 9.67 98.69
CA VAL A 954 2.81 9.10 100.00
C VAL A 954 3.95 8.19 100.41
N LEU A 955 4.40 8.38 101.64
CA LEU A 955 5.52 7.69 102.26
C LEU A 955 5.10 7.23 103.64
N ASP A 956 5.50 6.02 103.99
CA ASP A 956 5.40 5.49 105.34
C ASP A 956 6.65 5.91 106.14
N HIS A 957 6.49 6.34 107.39
CA HIS A 957 7.62 6.84 108.18
C HIS A 957 8.30 5.76 109.02
N ASP A 958 9.55 5.48 108.69
CA ASP A 958 10.38 4.51 109.38
C ASP A 958 11.29 5.15 110.44
N THR A 959 11.31 4.59 111.65
CA THR A 959 12.21 5.05 112.73
C THR A 959 13.60 4.40 112.69
N LEU A 960 13.74 3.25 112.02
CA LEU A 960 14.98 2.44 111.96
C LEU A 960 15.51 2.21 110.54
N SER A 961 14.68 2.45 109.51
CA SER A 961 14.97 2.24 108.09
C SER A 961 14.77 3.54 107.29
N THR A 962 14.71 3.46 105.96
CA THR A 962 14.38 4.60 105.09
C THR A 962 12.92 4.57 104.69
N ASP A 963 12.19 5.64 104.97
CA ASP A 963 10.76 5.85 104.66
C ASP A 963 10.28 5.13 103.37
N ASP A 964 9.26 4.30 103.54
CA ASP A 964 8.83 3.32 102.55
C ASP A 964 7.81 3.91 101.56
N PHE A 965 7.93 3.57 100.27
CA PHE A 965 7.23 4.31 99.21
C PHE A 965 5.81 3.75 98.95
N GLU A 966 4.78 4.30 99.59
CA GLU A 966 3.40 3.84 99.42
C GLU A 966 2.82 4.13 98.02
N GLY A 967 3.17 5.28 97.41
CA GLY A 967 2.77 5.59 96.03
C GLY A 967 2.98 7.04 95.62
N GLU A 968 2.83 7.34 94.33
CA GLU A 968 2.86 8.72 93.81
C GLU A 968 1.69 9.05 92.88
N ALA A 969 1.30 10.33 92.82
CA ALA A 969 0.33 10.86 91.88
C ALA A 969 0.80 12.18 91.23
N PHE A 970 0.35 12.46 90.01
CA PHE A 970 0.79 13.61 89.20
C PHE A 970 -0.40 14.50 88.80
N LEU A 971 -0.57 15.65 89.44
CA LEU A 971 -1.58 16.64 89.07
C LEU A 971 -0.97 17.67 88.10
N CYS A 972 -1.51 17.81 86.90
CA CYS A 972 -1.07 18.89 86.00
C CYS A 972 -1.48 20.25 86.56
N LEU A 973 -0.55 21.21 86.61
CA LEU A 973 -0.88 22.54 87.14
C LEU A 973 -1.92 23.27 86.28
N LYS A 974 -1.99 22.96 84.98
CA LYS A 974 -2.99 23.49 84.03
C LYS A 974 -4.43 23.09 84.38
N ASP A 975 -4.61 21.99 85.12
CA ASP A 975 -5.91 21.47 85.53
C ASP A 975 -6.41 22.09 86.85
N ILE A 976 -5.60 22.93 87.51
CA ILE A 976 -5.94 23.55 88.79
C ILE A 976 -6.85 24.78 88.56
N PRO A 977 -7.96 24.93 89.33
CA PRO A 977 -8.81 26.10 89.27
C PRO A 977 -8.02 27.40 89.48
N GLY A 978 -8.27 28.39 88.63
CA GLY A 978 -7.53 29.66 88.62
C GLY A 978 -6.30 29.68 87.71
N VAL A 979 -5.75 28.52 87.30
CA VAL A 979 -4.69 28.47 86.28
C VAL A 979 -5.28 28.57 84.88
N ALA A 980 -6.23 27.69 84.53
CA ALA A 980 -6.80 27.62 83.18
C ALA A 980 -7.40 28.95 82.68
N ASN A 981 -7.12 29.30 81.42
CA ASN A 981 -7.68 30.47 80.75
C ASN A 981 -9.15 30.22 80.35
N THR A 982 -10.06 30.41 81.30
CA THR A 982 -11.45 30.73 80.98
C THR A 982 -11.53 32.12 80.36
N GLU A 983 -12.57 32.39 79.56
CA GLU A 983 -12.72 33.58 78.70
C GLU A 983 -12.91 34.93 79.45
N ALA A 984 -12.57 34.99 80.73
CA ALA A 984 -12.78 36.11 81.64
C ALA A 984 -11.80 37.30 81.43
N GLU A 985 -10.79 37.20 80.57
CA GLU A 985 -9.84 38.30 80.30
C GLU A 985 -10.41 39.42 79.40
N LYS A 986 -11.69 39.36 79.01
CA LYS A 986 -12.38 40.42 78.26
C LYS A 986 -12.91 41.58 79.13
N HIS A 987 -12.81 41.49 80.45
CA HIS A 987 -13.22 42.56 81.36
C HIS A 987 -12.02 42.95 82.24
N GLY A 988 -11.82 44.27 82.42
CA GLY A 988 -10.59 44.84 82.98
C GLY A 988 -10.34 44.53 84.46
N PRO A 989 -9.25 45.05 85.05
CA PRO A 989 -8.77 44.67 86.39
C PRO A 989 -9.73 45.16 87.48
N GLY A 990 -10.71 44.31 87.81
CA GLY A 990 -11.66 44.48 88.90
C GLY A 990 -11.84 43.17 89.65
N PHE A 991 -12.10 43.26 90.95
CA PHE A 991 -12.23 42.13 91.88
C PHE A 991 -13.13 41.00 91.33
N HIS A 992 -12.51 39.92 90.83
CA HIS A 992 -13.16 38.62 90.67
C HIS A 992 -12.99 37.83 91.97
N PRO A 993 -14.04 37.15 92.47
CA PRO A 993 -13.91 36.29 93.65
C PRO A 993 -12.93 35.15 93.36
N ASP A 994 -12.16 34.74 94.37
CA ASP A 994 -11.26 33.58 94.30
C ASP A 994 -12.00 32.38 93.69
N PRO A 995 -11.38 31.62 92.76
CA PRO A 995 -12.00 30.41 92.22
C PRO A 995 -12.36 29.45 93.35
N VAL A 996 -13.53 28.80 93.26
CA VAL A 996 -13.92 27.78 94.25
C VAL A 996 -12.87 26.67 94.22
N PRO A 997 -12.20 26.34 95.35
CA PRO A 997 -11.19 25.30 95.37
C PRO A 997 -11.77 23.96 94.95
N ALA A 998 -11.17 23.30 93.95
CA ALA A 998 -11.61 21.98 93.52
C ALA A 998 -11.06 20.92 94.46
N GLN A 999 -11.93 20.00 94.89
CA GLN A 999 -11.53 18.78 95.57
C GLN A 999 -11.22 17.71 94.51
N ILE A 1000 -9.96 17.29 94.43
CA ILE A 1000 -9.45 16.38 93.41
C ILE A 1000 -8.95 15.12 94.12
N ARG A 1001 -9.53 13.97 93.75
CA ARG A 1001 -9.10 12.65 94.24
C ARG A 1001 -8.18 12.01 93.21
N LEU A 1002 -6.98 11.64 93.63
CA LEU A 1002 -5.92 11.11 92.79
C LEU A 1002 -5.56 9.69 93.21
N PRO A 1003 -5.83 8.67 92.37
CA PRO A 1003 -5.34 7.31 92.59
C PRO A 1003 -3.81 7.28 92.64
N LEU A 1004 -3.24 6.55 93.59
CA LEU A 1004 -1.80 6.39 93.72
C LEU A 1004 -1.26 5.37 92.71
N MET A 1005 -0.13 5.72 92.11
CA MET A 1005 0.55 4.95 91.07
C MET A 1005 1.93 4.48 91.55
N HIS A 1006 2.36 3.33 91.02
CA HIS A 1006 3.71 2.80 91.18
C HIS A 1006 4.57 3.00 89.92
N PRO A 1007 5.84 3.40 90.04
CA PRO A 1007 6.75 3.61 88.91
C PRO A 1007 6.96 2.37 88.01
N LYS A 1008 6.39 2.39 86.80
CA LYS A 1008 6.67 1.39 85.74
C LYS A 1008 8.02 1.64 85.04
N PRO A 1009 8.85 0.61 84.81
CA PRO A 1009 10.23 0.78 84.38
C PRO A 1009 10.40 0.91 82.86
N ASN A 1010 10.14 2.08 82.25
CA ASN A 1010 10.21 2.17 80.76
C ASN A 1010 10.70 3.45 80.05
N ILE A 1011 11.04 4.57 80.70
CA ILE A 1011 11.47 5.81 79.96
C ILE A 1011 12.85 6.35 80.39
N LEU A 1012 13.37 6.01 81.57
CA LEU A 1012 14.59 6.61 82.13
C LEU A 1012 15.90 6.34 81.34
N LYS A 1013 15.94 5.31 80.47
CA LYS A 1013 17.14 4.85 79.75
C LYS A 1013 17.83 5.94 78.91
N LEU A 1014 17.08 6.89 78.36
CA LEU A 1014 17.64 7.97 77.55
C LEU A 1014 18.19 9.13 78.41
N LEU A 1015 17.61 9.38 79.58
CA LEU A 1015 18.14 10.34 80.55
C LEU A 1015 19.41 9.80 81.22
N GLU A 1016 19.48 8.49 81.46
CA GLU A 1016 20.65 7.78 82.01
C GLU A 1016 21.92 7.96 81.17
N SER A 1017 21.80 8.01 79.83
CA SER A 1017 22.96 8.17 78.94
C SER A 1017 23.58 9.58 78.99
N ARG A 1018 22.85 10.59 79.47
CA ARG A 1018 23.30 11.99 79.61
C ARG A 1018 24.18 12.18 80.86
N LYS A 1019 25.31 11.47 80.95
CA LYS A 1019 26.21 11.45 82.12
C LYS A 1019 26.86 12.81 82.49
N GLY A 1020 26.90 13.76 81.56
CA GLY A 1020 27.51 15.08 81.77
C GLY A 1020 26.65 16.09 82.52
N ASP A 1021 25.38 15.79 82.75
CA ASP A 1021 24.38 16.74 83.28
C ASP A 1021 23.99 16.37 84.72
N ARG A 1022 24.52 17.10 85.71
CA ARG A 1022 24.36 16.78 87.14
C ARG A 1022 22.91 16.85 87.61
N GLU A 1023 22.15 17.82 87.10
CA GLU A 1023 20.75 18.08 87.45
C GLU A 1023 19.88 16.88 87.02
N ILE A 1024 20.17 16.34 85.83
CA ILE A 1024 19.50 15.17 85.26
C ILE A 1024 19.91 13.87 85.94
N GLN A 1025 21.19 13.69 86.27
CA GLN A 1025 21.64 12.51 87.01
C GLN A 1025 21.00 12.46 88.42
N ALA A 1026 20.77 13.61 89.06
CA ALA A 1026 20.00 13.67 90.31
C ALA A 1026 18.53 13.28 90.11
N PHE A 1027 17.85 13.80 89.07
CA PHE A 1027 16.48 13.42 88.71
C PHE A 1027 16.34 11.91 88.43
N VAL A 1028 17.24 11.36 87.61
CA VAL A 1028 17.29 9.92 87.27
C VAL A 1028 17.52 9.09 88.52
N LYS A 1029 18.45 9.47 89.40
CA LYS A 1029 18.71 8.78 90.67
C LYS A 1029 17.46 8.76 91.57
N LYS A 1030 16.80 9.91 91.74
CA LYS A 1030 15.52 10.05 92.49
C LYS A 1030 14.46 9.11 91.94
N ARG A 1031 14.26 9.09 90.61
CA ARG A 1031 13.26 8.23 89.94
C ARG A 1031 13.60 6.75 90.00
N ARG A 1032 14.87 6.36 89.87
CA ARG A 1032 15.31 4.97 90.06
C ARG A 1032 15.22 4.48 91.50
N GLN A 1033 15.44 5.35 92.48
CA GLN A 1033 15.21 5.03 93.89
C GLN A 1033 13.74 4.71 94.14
N ARG A 1034 12.79 5.51 93.63
CA ARG A 1034 11.35 5.21 93.71
C ARG A 1034 10.96 3.93 92.95
N GLU A 1035 11.52 3.68 91.76
CA GLU A 1035 11.35 2.39 91.07
C GLU A 1035 11.89 1.19 91.87
N LYS A 1036 12.96 1.38 92.66
CA LYS A 1036 13.55 0.32 93.49
C LYS A 1036 12.67 0.04 94.72
N GLN A 1037 12.30 1.06 95.49
CA GLN A 1037 11.37 0.94 96.62
C GLN A 1037 10.03 0.31 96.18
N SER A 1038 9.56 0.65 94.98
CA SER A 1038 8.37 0.04 94.36
C SER A 1038 8.50 -1.43 93.94
N LYS A 1039 9.71 -2.00 93.90
CA LYS A 1039 10.02 -3.37 93.42
C LYS A 1039 10.59 -4.28 94.49
N GLU A 1040 10.85 -3.75 95.68
CA GLU A 1040 11.19 -4.53 96.86
C GLU A 1040 9.91 -5.05 97.57
N ARG A 1041 8.79 -5.02 96.83
CA ARG A 1041 7.45 -5.62 97.06
C ARG A 1041 7.13 -6.57 95.90
#